data_AF-A0A815PYX8-F1
#
_entry.id   AF-A0A815PYX8-F1
#
_cell.length_a   1.000
_cell.length_b   1.000
_cell.length_c   1.000
_cell.angle_alpha   90.00
_cell.angle_beta   90.00
_cell.angle_gamma   90.00
#
_symmetry.space_group_name_H-M   'P 1'
#
loop_
_entity.id
_entity.type
_entity.pdbx_description
1 polymer ?
#
loop_
_entity_poly.entity_id
_entity_poly.type
_entity_poly.pdbx_seq_one_letter_code
_entity_poly.pdbx_strand_id
1 'polypeptide(L)'
;MPDGVRLSVTLTVPILTRCGETFPVLLQYKPYRKDDSLLYADQSDARYLARRGFIIAQVDIRGTGSSEGILVEREYSTQELNDCEHIIQQLASDRRSNGQVGMYGISWSGFNTLMMGTLRRPRALRALFAAHATDDLYKSDIHYPDGIMHLDQYLIFIDHSNAIPAPIDYNMNAQWIRERFRRRPWIDVYLSQQLDNSFWKENSIKYAYDNLTLPVYLIGGLYDAYRDSPLRIYEKTRKNSPKIKVTIGPFVHAMPENVNRHPGPIYDGKAEMVRWFSHWLKDDQKDSEIIKEPDITLFIRTSLTTGHYRYETEWPIVRQKIRRMYMSKDHKLIEQKPLMTNLNENKVFNNVDILEYRPWIGFEAGTWLGGLTDDQRPFDKDSLIYDSEPINQAVELIGVVNVSLQVSATVRLAHWIVRLEDVDPNGQIALITTGALNGAQRQTPPAYLKPNCQYTITFPLRFTTWTFLIGHRIRIAVSNAMFPTYWPSPFPMNTSLFFNSSTTFIDLPVLPVLSSSTPPAFTQKQVSPTDTLPEMFSGAKPRVYKTYETNTKTTVNFERISYELLPNNYFMSALQTFNLSCSHQNPGDVHWSGRAQQTYVFDVHGYRSIDDVPLRSGVQELYPNIDLSTRPYFILLTQSDVRSDREYFYVNFKRQLFRSNSSTNKPSEEFIFTGKHKRLFQ
;
A
#
# COMPACT_ATOMS: atom_id res chain seq x y z
N MET A 1 -2.77 -0.85 -30.45
CA MET A 1 -1.62 0.02 -30.13
C MET A 1 -0.82 0.26 -31.41
N PRO A 2 0.04 1.30 -31.49
CA PRO A 2 0.79 1.60 -32.73
C PRO A 2 1.66 0.44 -33.24
N ASP A 3 2.11 -0.43 -32.33
CA ASP A 3 2.88 -1.64 -32.59
C ASP A 3 2.02 -2.87 -32.94
N GLY A 4 0.71 -2.68 -33.15
CA GLY A 4 -0.23 -3.75 -33.50
C GLY A 4 -0.82 -4.52 -32.31
N VAL A 5 -0.28 -4.39 -31.09
CA VAL A 5 -0.81 -5.08 -29.91
C VAL A 5 -2.20 -4.56 -29.54
N ARG A 6 -3.14 -5.45 -29.21
CA ARG A 6 -4.49 -5.08 -28.78
C ARG A 6 -4.63 -5.19 -27.28
N LEU A 7 -5.08 -4.10 -26.64
CA LEU A 7 -5.44 -4.11 -25.22
C LEU A 7 -6.93 -4.35 -25.08
N SER A 8 -7.31 -5.18 -24.11
CA SER A 8 -8.70 -5.48 -23.78
C SER A 8 -9.32 -4.33 -23.00
N VAL A 9 -10.46 -3.85 -23.47
CA VAL A 9 -11.22 -2.76 -22.85
C VAL A 9 -12.66 -3.22 -22.63
N THR A 10 -13.14 -3.13 -21.39
CA THR A 10 -14.57 -3.23 -21.09
C THR A 10 -15.15 -1.83 -21.03
N LEU A 11 -16.15 -1.55 -21.87
CA LEU A 11 -16.88 -0.29 -21.86
C LEU A 11 -18.26 -0.51 -21.24
N THR A 12 -18.52 0.17 -20.13
CA THR A 12 -19.88 0.31 -19.58
C THR A 12 -20.41 1.68 -19.98
N VAL A 13 -21.49 1.69 -20.78
CA VAL A 13 -21.99 2.89 -21.45
C VAL A 13 -23.40 3.20 -20.95
N PRO A 14 -23.75 4.47 -20.71
CA PRO A 14 -25.14 4.87 -20.44
C PRO A 14 -26.06 4.47 -21.61
N ILE A 15 -27.32 4.15 -21.31
CA ILE A 15 -28.32 3.95 -22.37
C ILE A 15 -28.62 5.31 -23.00
N LEU A 16 -28.43 5.42 -24.32
CA LEU A 16 -28.72 6.66 -25.05
C LEU A 16 -30.22 6.97 -24.95
N THR A 17 -30.55 8.18 -24.52
CA THR A 17 -31.93 8.69 -24.48
C THR A 17 -32.24 9.56 -25.70
N ARG A 18 -31.20 10.06 -26.39
CA ARG A 18 -31.31 10.89 -27.59
C ARG A 18 -30.28 10.47 -28.64
N CYS A 19 -30.59 10.69 -29.92
CA CYS A 19 -29.64 10.47 -31.00
C CYS A 19 -28.47 11.46 -30.87
N GLY A 20 -27.24 10.96 -30.96
CA GLY A 20 -26.02 11.80 -30.87
C GLY A 20 -25.63 12.23 -29.45
N GLU A 21 -26.27 11.68 -28.42
CA GLU A 21 -25.89 11.93 -27.02
C GLU A 21 -24.45 11.42 -26.76
N THR A 22 -23.63 12.25 -26.11
CA THR A 22 -22.24 11.95 -25.78
C THR A 22 -21.99 12.13 -24.28
N PHE A 23 -20.99 11.41 -23.76
CA PHE A 23 -20.67 11.40 -22.34
C PHE A 23 -19.16 11.50 -22.11
N PRO A 24 -18.72 12.06 -20.98
CA PRO A 24 -17.33 11.94 -20.56
C PRO A 24 -16.95 10.49 -20.27
N VAL A 25 -15.67 10.17 -20.46
CA VAL A 25 -15.12 8.84 -20.22
C VAL A 25 -14.30 8.83 -18.93
N LEU A 26 -14.53 7.86 -18.05
CA LEU A 26 -13.70 7.58 -16.89
C LEU A 26 -12.89 6.32 -17.14
N LEU A 27 -11.56 6.44 -17.10
CA LEU A 27 -10.62 5.37 -17.35
C LEU A 27 -10.05 4.81 -16.04
N GLN A 28 -10.13 3.49 -15.89
CA GLN A 28 -9.38 2.70 -14.91
C GLN A 28 -8.44 1.75 -15.66
N TYR A 29 -7.14 1.82 -15.35
CA TYR A 29 -6.06 1.13 -16.07
C TYR A 29 -5.23 0.31 -15.04
N LYS A 30 -5.25 -1.03 -15.10
CA LYS A 30 -4.62 -1.91 -14.08
C LYS A 30 -4.34 -3.34 -14.57
N PRO A 31 -3.43 -4.09 -13.93
CA PRO A 31 -3.13 -5.48 -14.29
C PRO A 31 -4.06 -6.52 -13.63
N TYR A 32 -5.11 -6.09 -12.92
CA TYR A 32 -5.87 -6.93 -11.99
C TYR A 32 -7.06 -7.69 -12.62
N ARG A 33 -6.98 -8.01 -13.91
CA ARG A 33 -7.87 -8.94 -14.61
C ARG A 33 -9.36 -8.59 -14.47
N LYS A 34 -9.81 -7.60 -15.24
CA LYS A 34 -11.19 -7.09 -15.19
C LYS A 34 -12.27 -8.11 -15.60
N ASP A 35 -11.90 -9.21 -16.27
CA ASP A 35 -12.83 -10.19 -16.86
C ASP A 35 -13.04 -11.46 -16.01
N ASP A 36 -12.35 -11.60 -14.86
CA ASP A 36 -12.55 -12.73 -13.92
C ASP A 36 -12.60 -12.28 -12.44
N SER A 37 -11.50 -12.32 -11.69
CA SER A 37 -11.50 -12.23 -10.22
C SER A 37 -12.02 -10.92 -9.65
N LEU A 38 -11.93 -9.83 -10.42
CA LEU A 38 -12.49 -8.52 -10.03
C LEU A 38 -13.77 -8.16 -10.77
N LEU A 39 -14.26 -9.01 -11.68
CA LEU A 39 -15.35 -8.69 -12.61
C LEU A 39 -16.59 -8.10 -11.91
N TYR A 40 -17.09 -8.76 -10.87
CA TYR A 40 -18.33 -8.34 -10.22
C TYR A 40 -18.19 -7.03 -9.43
N ALA A 41 -17.07 -6.85 -8.72
CA ALA A 41 -16.78 -5.60 -8.02
C ALA A 41 -16.63 -4.45 -9.02
N ASP A 42 -15.84 -4.67 -10.07
CA ASP A 42 -15.58 -3.71 -11.14
C ASP A 42 -16.87 -3.34 -11.90
N GLN A 43 -17.75 -4.31 -12.18
CA GLN A 43 -19.04 -4.06 -12.81
C GLN A 43 -20.02 -3.30 -11.92
N SER A 44 -20.04 -3.56 -10.61
CA SER A 44 -20.89 -2.82 -9.66
C SER A 44 -20.51 -1.34 -9.67
N ASP A 45 -19.23 -1.03 -9.61
CA ASP A 45 -18.72 0.34 -9.67
C ASP A 45 -18.97 0.99 -11.04
N ALA A 46 -18.70 0.27 -12.13
CA ALA A 46 -18.92 0.76 -13.48
C ALA A 46 -20.41 1.07 -13.74
N ARG A 47 -21.33 0.22 -13.28
CA ARG A 47 -22.78 0.43 -13.41
C ARG A 47 -23.24 1.65 -12.62
N TYR A 48 -22.74 1.82 -11.40
CA TYR A 48 -23.06 2.97 -10.55
C TYR A 48 -22.70 4.29 -11.24
N LEU A 49 -21.50 4.38 -11.82
CA LEU A 49 -21.02 5.57 -12.51
C LEU A 49 -21.72 5.76 -13.87
N ALA A 50 -21.97 4.69 -14.62
CA ALA A 50 -22.63 4.78 -15.92
C ALA A 50 -24.07 5.29 -15.83
N ARG A 51 -24.83 4.88 -14.80
CA ARG A 51 -26.16 5.43 -14.51
C ARG A 51 -26.16 6.94 -14.26
N ARG A 52 -25.00 7.52 -13.96
CA ARG A 52 -24.81 8.95 -13.69
C ARG A 52 -24.19 9.67 -14.88
N GLY A 53 -24.24 9.10 -16.09
CA GLY A 53 -23.86 9.77 -17.32
C GLY A 53 -22.36 9.80 -17.59
N PHE A 54 -21.66 8.71 -17.27
CA PHE A 54 -20.24 8.50 -17.60
C PHE A 54 -20.08 7.22 -18.41
N ILE A 55 -19.20 7.23 -19.41
CA ILE A 55 -18.69 5.99 -20.00
C ILE A 55 -17.56 5.50 -19.12
N ILE A 56 -17.61 4.25 -18.68
CA ILE A 56 -16.54 3.65 -17.87
C ILE A 56 -15.73 2.73 -18.76
N ALA A 57 -14.43 3.02 -18.86
CA ALA A 57 -13.46 2.22 -19.59
C ALA A 57 -12.52 1.54 -18.58
N GLN A 58 -12.61 0.21 -18.52
CA GLN A 58 -11.70 -0.61 -17.71
C GLN A 58 -10.78 -1.39 -18.63
N VAL A 59 -9.48 -1.29 -18.37
CA VAL A 59 -8.46 -1.80 -19.28
C VAL A 59 -7.46 -2.66 -18.52
N ASP A 60 -7.26 -3.87 -19.03
CA ASP A 60 -6.13 -4.71 -18.62
C ASP A 60 -4.87 -4.16 -19.28
N ILE A 61 -3.80 -3.91 -18.52
CA ILE A 61 -2.55 -3.45 -19.13
C ILE A 61 -1.93 -4.53 -20.03
N ARG A 62 -1.01 -4.12 -20.90
CA ARG A 62 -0.30 -5.01 -21.83
C ARG A 62 0.21 -6.28 -21.14
N GLY A 63 -0.07 -7.43 -21.75
CA GLY A 63 0.37 -8.74 -21.26
C GLY A 63 -0.31 -9.23 -19.98
N THR A 64 -1.41 -8.60 -19.56
CA THR A 64 -2.20 -9.03 -18.40
C THR A 64 -3.66 -9.27 -18.78
N GLY A 65 -4.40 -10.03 -17.96
CA GLY A 65 -5.81 -10.35 -18.22
C GLY A 65 -6.07 -10.76 -19.67
N SER A 66 -7.02 -10.10 -20.32
CA SER A 66 -7.40 -10.34 -21.73
C SER A 66 -6.57 -9.53 -22.74
N SER A 67 -5.62 -8.70 -22.32
CA SER A 67 -4.79 -7.88 -23.22
C SER A 67 -3.66 -8.67 -23.87
N GLU A 68 -3.40 -8.44 -25.15
CA GLU A 68 -2.30 -9.08 -25.87
C GLU A 68 -0.93 -8.53 -25.44
N GLY A 69 0.11 -9.12 -26.02
CA GLY A 69 1.48 -8.65 -25.91
C GLY A 69 2.26 -9.24 -24.74
N ILE A 70 3.54 -8.88 -24.70
CA ILE A 70 4.48 -9.33 -23.67
C ILE A 70 4.21 -8.56 -22.38
N LEU A 71 4.20 -9.28 -21.25
CA LEU A 71 4.14 -8.68 -19.92
C LEU A 71 5.24 -7.60 -19.77
N VAL A 72 4.84 -6.41 -19.33
CA VAL A 72 5.73 -5.29 -19.05
C VAL A 72 6.83 -5.67 -18.05
N GLU A 73 7.98 -5.03 -18.16
CA GLU A 73 9.18 -5.42 -17.44
C GLU A 73 9.15 -5.12 -15.94
N ARG A 74 8.28 -4.20 -15.52
CA ARG A 74 8.08 -3.75 -14.14
C ARG A 74 6.77 -2.99 -13.98
N GLU A 75 6.40 -2.70 -12.74
CA GLU A 75 5.29 -1.83 -12.38
C GLU A 75 5.54 -0.40 -12.92
N TYR A 76 4.51 0.19 -13.52
CA TYR A 76 4.53 1.57 -14.03
C TYR A 76 5.65 1.81 -15.05
N SER A 77 5.91 0.83 -15.91
CA SER A 77 6.90 0.93 -16.97
C SER A 77 6.61 2.09 -17.93
N THR A 78 7.65 2.55 -18.65
CA THR A 78 7.45 3.52 -19.73
C THR A 78 6.51 2.97 -20.81
N GLN A 79 6.55 1.67 -21.10
CA GLN A 79 5.62 1.03 -22.04
C GLN A 79 4.17 1.08 -21.55
N GLU A 80 3.92 0.79 -20.27
CA GLU A 80 2.59 0.88 -19.67
C GLU A 80 2.01 2.30 -19.81
N LEU A 81 2.79 3.33 -19.48
CA LEU A 81 2.33 4.72 -19.56
C LEU A 81 2.11 5.17 -21.01
N ASN A 82 2.96 4.74 -21.94
CA ASN A 82 2.78 5.03 -23.37
C ASN A 82 1.49 4.40 -23.92
N ASP A 83 1.19 3.16 -23.55
CA ASP A 83 -0.05 2.50 -23.96
C ASP A 83 -1.28 3.21 -23.37
N CYS A 84 -1.21 3.63 -22.10
CA CYS A 84 -2.28 4.39 -21.45
C CYS A 84 -2.57 5.71 -22.19
N GLU A 85 -1.53 6.43 -22.63
CA GLU A 85 -1.66 7.66 -23.41
C GLU A 85 -2.44 7.44 -24.71
N HIS A 86 -2.14 6.35 -25.43
CA HIS A 86 -2.84 5.98 -26.66
C HIS A 86 -4.27 5.54 -26.42
N ILE A 87 -4.55 4.87 -25.30
CA ILE A 87 -5.91 4.51 -24.89
C ILE A 87 -6.73 5.76 -24.62
N ILE A 88 -6.19 6.75 -23.89
CA ILE A 88 -6.88 8.01 -23.61
C ILE A 88 -7.27 8.73 -24.91
N GLN A 89 -6.36 8.79 -25.89
CA GLN A 89 -6.66 9.41 -27.18
C GLN A 89 -7.76 8.68 -27.95
N GLN A 90 -7.75 7.34 -27.94
CA GLN A 90 -8.79 6.53 -28.58
C GLN A 90 -10.16 6.70 -27.90
N LEU A 91 -10.19 6.67 -26.56
CA LEU A 91 -11.42 6.87 -25.78
C LEU A 91 -12.02 8.25 -26.01
N ALA A 92 -11.19 9.29 -26.07
CA ALA A 92 -11.64 10.64 -26.39
C ALA A 92 -12.19 10.79 -27.82
N SER A 93 -11.76 9.93 -28.75
CA SER A 93 -12.20 9.96 -30.15
C SER A 93 -13.41 9.04 -30.41
N ASP A 94 -13.89 8.29 -29.40
CA ASP A 94 -15.09 7.46 -29.54
C ASP A 94 -16.31 8.35 -29.81
N ARG A 95 -17.16 7.96 -30.76
CA ARG A 95 -18.36 8.73 -31.13
C ARG A 95 -19.36 8.95 -29.98
N ARG A 96 -19.28 8.15 -28.91
CA ARG A 96 -20.09 8.29 -27.70
C ARG A 96 -19.43 9.20 -26.67
N SER A 97 -18.15 9.54 -26.86
CA SER A 97 -17.41 10.42 -25.97
C SER A 97 -17.67 11.88 -26.30
N ASN A 98 -17.72 12.74 -25.28
CA ASN A 98 -17.68 14.19 -25.45
C ASN A 98 -16.23 14.73 -25.61
N GLY A 99 -15.25 13.84 -25.76
CA GLY A 99 -13.82 14.16 -25.89
C GLY A 99 -13.11 14.43 -24.57
N GLN A 100 -13.81 14.37 -23.42
CA GLN A 100 -13.24 14.61 -22.10
C GLN A 100 -13.02 13.29 -21.36
N VAL A 101 -11.78 13.06 -20.92
CA VAL A 101 -11.39 11.86 -20.17
C VAL A 101 -10.98 12.22 -18.75
N GLY A 102 -11.52 11.51 -17.78
CA GLY A 102 -11.01 11.44 -16.41
C GLY A 102 -10.31 10.12 -16.16
N MET A 103 -9.35 10.11 -15.25
CA MET A 103 -8.74 8.87 -14.77
C MET A 103 -8.98 8.69 -13.28
N TYR A 104 -9.25 7.44 -12.87
CA TYR A 104 -9.48 7.14 -11.47
C TYR A 104 -8.94 5.77 -11.06
N GLY A 105 -8.71 5.63 -9.75
CA GLY A 105 -8.60 4.33 -9.13
C GLY A 105 -7.83 4.33 -7.82
N ILE A 106 -7.64 3.12 -7.31
CA ILE A 106 -6.92 2.82 -6.07
C ILE A 106 -5.60 2.13 -6.37
N SER A 107 -4.59 2.35 -5.52
CA SER A 107 -3.31 1.61 -5.62
C SER A 107 -2.74 1.80 -7.02
N TRP A 108 -2.43 0.72 -7.74
CA TRP A 108 -1.97 0.78 -9.14
C TRP A 108 -2.67 1.81 -10.03
N SER A 109 -4.00 1.80 -10.10
CA SER A 109 -4.73 2.78 -10.92
C SER A 109 -4.68 4.19 -10.34
N GLY A 110 -4.50 4.36 -9.03
CA GLY A 110 -4.22 5.66 -8.42
C GLY A 110 -2.83 6.18 -8.79
N PHE A 111 -1.81 5.32 -8.76
CA PHE A 111 -0.43 5.66 -9.14
C PHE A 111 -0.35 6.09 -10.60
N ASN A 112 -0.83 5.25 -11.52
CA ASN A 112 -0.75 5.59 -12.94
C ASN A 112 -1.69 6.76 -13.31
N THR A 113 -2.80 6.99 -12.59
CA THR A 113 -3.59 8.22 -12.74
C THR A 113 -2.75 9.47 -12.46
N LEU A 114 -2.00 9.48 -11.35
CA LEU A 114 -1.12 10.59 -11.00
C LEU A 114 0.04 10.73 -12.00
N MET A 115 0.63 9.64 -12.45
CA MET A 115 1.70 9.64 -13.45
C MET A 115 1.20 10.13 -14.81
N MET A 116 0.02 9.73 -15.25
CA MET A 116 -0.57 10.22 -16.50
C MET A 116 -0.87 11.72 -16.42
N GLY A 117 -1.41 12.20 -15.31
CA GLY A 117 -1.70 13.62 -15.11
C GLY A 117 -0.47 14.50 -14.90
N THR A 118 0.67 13.94 -14.48
CA THR A 118 1.90 14.69 -14.18
C THR A 118 2.97 14.53 -15.27
N LEU A 119 3.25 13.30 -15.70
CA LEU A 119 4.38 12.97 -16.59
C LEU A 119 3.97 13.00 -18.07
N ARG A 120 2.83 12.39 -18.42
CA ARG A 120 2.40 12.23 -19.83
C ARG A 120 1.52 13.38 -20.33
N ARG A 121 0.57 13.82 -19.50
CA ARG A 121 -0.36 14.93 -19.75
C ARG A 121 -1.07 14.86 -21.11
N PRO A 122 -1.73 13.73 -21.45
CA PRO A 122 -2.45 13.62 -22.72
C PRO A 122 -3.52 14.70 -22.83
N ARG A 123 -3.67 15.28 -24.03
CA ARG A 123 -4.53 16.45 -24.27
C ARG A 123 -5.99 16.21 -23.88
N ALA A 124 -6.51 14.98 -23.92
CA ALA A 124 -7.90 14.70 -23.57
C ALA A 124 -8.15 14.47 -22.07
N LEU A 125 -7.09 14.32 -21.26
CA LEU A 125 -7.20 14.12 -19.82
C LEU A 125 -7.51 15.46 -19.13
N ARG A 126 -8.55 15.48 -18.30
CA ARG A 126 -9.14 16.71 -17.76
C ARG A 126 -9.26 16.73 -16.24
N ALA A 127 -9.37 15.58 -15.58
CA ALA A 127 -9.44 15.49 -14.12
C ALA A 127 -8.97 14.13 -13.61
N LEU A 128 -8.51 14.09 -12.37
CA LEU A 128 -7.97 12.90 -11.71
C LEU A 128 -8.69 12.60 -10.39
N PHE A 129 -8.85 11.32 -10.07
CA PHE A 129 -9.29 10.84 -8.77
C PHE A 129 -8.40 9.66 -8.32
N ALA A 130 -7.46 9.89 -7.41
CA ALA A 130 -6.47 8.89 -7.02
C ALA A 130 -6.57 8.55 -5.53
N ALA A 131 -6.77 7.28 -5.23
CA ALA A 131 -6.84 6.77 -3.86
C ALA A 131 -5.64 5.89 -3.52
N HIS A 132 -5.11 6.04 -2.31
CA HIS A 132 -4.05 5.17 -1.76
C HIS A 132 -2.87 4.99 -2.73
N ALA A 133 -2.37 6.12 -3.22
CA ALA A 133 -1.30 6.19 -4.21
C ALA A 133 -0.16 7.06 -3.71
N THR A 134 1.06 6.77 -4.16
CA THR A 134 2.24 7.57 -3.78
C THR A 134 2.89 8.33 -4.92
N ASP A 135 3.59 9.38 -4.53
CA ASP A 135 4.43 10.23 -5.35
C ASP A 135 5.91 9.81 -5.40
N ASP A 136 6.30 8.86 -4.53
CA ASP A 136 7.68 8.37 -4.39
C ASP A 136 7.73 6.83 -4.46
N LEU A 137 8.14 6.31 -5.63
CA LEU A 137 8.23 4.87 -5.87
C LEU A 137 9.32 4.17 -5.06
N TYR A 138 10.20 4.89 -4.36
CA TYR A 138 11.24 4.27 -3.54
C TYR A 138 10.85 4.27 -2.06
N LYS A 139 10.79 5.46 -1.42
CA LYS A 139 10.65 5.55 0.05
C LYS A 139 9.21 5.45 0.56
N SER A 140 8.23 5.61 -0.32
CA SER A 140 6.80 5.58 0.05
C SER A 140 6.04 4.46 -0.63
N ASP A 141 6.70 3.64 -1.44
CA ASP A 141 6.13 2.45 -2.08
C ASP A 141 6.47 1.16 -1.33
N ILE A 142 5.86 0.05 -1.74
CA ILE A 142 5.91 -1.22 -1.01
C ILE A 142 7.30 -1.85 -0.96
N HIS A 143 8.18 -1.55 -1.91
CA HIS A 143 9.42 -2.33 -2.09
C HIS A 143 10.52 -1.91 -1.11
N TYR A 144 10.68 -0.60 -0.90
CA TYR A 144 11.70 -0.03 0.01
C TYR A 144 11.14 1.12 0.88
N PRO A 145 10.01 0.93 1.58
CA PRO A 145 9.48 1.97 2.44
C PRO A 145 10.56 2.41 3.45
N ASP A 146 10.71 3.72 3.63
CA ASP A 146 11.75 4.33 4.47
C ASP A 146 13.21 3.98 4.06
N GLY A 147 13.40 3.44 2.85
CA GLY A 147 14.69 2.95 2.34
C GLY A 147 15.06 1.55 2.86
N ILE A 148 14.11 0.81 3.44
CA ILE A 148 14.34 -0.54 3.98
C ILE A 148 13.48 -1.53 3.18
N MET A 149 14.08 -2.66 2.78
CA MET A 149 13.39 -3.68 1.99
C MET A 149 12.18 -4.26 2.72
N HIS A 150 11.09 -4.46 1.99
CA HIS A 150 9.84 -5.04 2.47
C HIS A 150 9.34 -6.11 1.50
N LEU A 151 8.77 -7.20 2.03
CA LEU A 151 8.06 -8.22 1.25
C LEU A 151 6.78 -8.61 1.98
N ASP A 152 5.68 -8.72 1.25
CA ASP A 152 4.39 -9.18 1.78
C ASP A 152 3.67 -10.11 0.80
N GLN A 153 2.37 -10.34 1.05
CA GLN A 153 1.50 -11.15 0.20
C GLN A 153 1.35 -10.60 -1.24
N TYR A 154 1.53 -9.29 -1.47
CA TYR A 154 1.32 -8.69 -2.78
C TYR A 154 2.33 -9.23 -3.80
N LEU A 155 3.59 -9.40 -3.39
CA LEU A 155 4.65 -9.82 -4.31
C LEU A 155 4.41 -11.21 -4.91
N ILE A 156 3.99 -12.19 -4.09
CA ILE A 156 3.63 -13.51 -4.63
C ILE A 156 2.33 -13.45 -5.44
N PHE A 157 1.37 -12.61 -5.03
CA PHE A 157 0.10 -12.43 -5.74
C PHE A 157 0.31 -11.89 -7.17
N ILE A 158 1.10 -10.83 -7.33
CA ILE A 158 1.26 -10.17 -8.62
C ILE A 158 2.10 -11.03 -9.59
N ASP A 159 3.20 -11.63 -9.11
CA ASP A 159 4.01 -12.54 -9.91
C ASP A 159 3.21 -13.79 -10.34
N HIS A 160 2.29 -14.27 -9.51
CA HIS A 160 1.38 -15.34 -9.90
C HIS A 160 0.37 -14.87 -10.95
N SER A 161 -0.28 -13.73 -10.70
CA SER A 161 -1.37 -13.20 -11.53
C SER A 161 -0.93 -12.85 -12.95
N ASN A 162 0.29 -12.35 -13.09
CA ASN A 162 0.92 -12.01 -14.36
C ASN A 162 1.08 -13.22 -15.32
N ALA A 163 1.06 -14.45 -14.80
CA ALA A 163 1.17 -15.65 -15.61
C ALA A 163 -0.17 -16.30 -15.94
N ILE A 164 -1.28 -15.91 -15.31
CA ILE A 164 -2.58 -16.52 -15.61
C ILE A 164 -2.99 -16.18 -17.07
N PRO A 165 -3.41 -17.15 -17.89
CA PRO A 165 -3.83 -16.90 -19.27
C PRO A 165 -5.10 -16.04 -19.33
N ALA A 166 -5.45 -15.59 -20.54
CA ALA A 166 -6.62 -14.75 -20.77
C ALA A 166 -7.92 -15.50 -20.42
N PRO A 167 -8.90 -14.88 -19.71
CA PRO A 167 -10.13 -15.55 -19.29
C PRO A 167 -11.04 -16.08 -20.41
N ILE A 168 -10.93 -15.54 -21.64
CA ILE A 168 -11.88 -15.82 -22.72
C ILE A 168 -11.85 -17.29 -23.20
N ASP A 169 -10.75 -17.99 -22.93
CA ASP A 169 -10.56 -19.42 -23.23
C ASP A 169 -9.48 -20.08 -22.35
N TYR A 170 -8.82 -19.31 -21.49
CA TYR A 170 -7.63 -19.73 -20.76
C TYR A 170 -6.59 -20.40 -21.66
N ASN A 171 -6.39 -19.85 -22.87
CA ASN A 171 -5.48 -20.42 -23.85
C ASN A 171 -4.02 -20.34 -23.40
N MET A 172 -3.42 -21.51 -23.25
CA MET A 172 -2.05 -21.70 -22.78
C MET A 172 -1.15 -22.26 -23.91
N ASN A 173 -1.23 -21.64 -25.09
CA ASN A 173 -0.43 -21.97 -26.26
C ASN A 173 1.05 -21.54 -26.11
N ALA A 174 1.87 -21.87 -27.11
CA ALA A 174 3.30 -21.53 -27.12
C ALA A 174 3.58 -20.02 -27.07
N GLN A 175 2.66 -19.18 -27.55
CA GLN A 175 2.79 -17.73 -27.47
C GLN A 175 2.62 -17.25 -26.02
N TRP A 176 1.54 -17.66 -25.33
CA TRP A 176 1.35 -17.38 -23.91
C TRP A 176 2.54 -17.84 -23.05
N ILE A 177 3.11 -19.02 -23.34
CA ILE A 177 4.29 -19.52 -22.62
C ILE A 177 5.45 -18.53 -22.70
N ARG A 178 5.73 -18.00 -23.90
CA ARG A 178 6.82 -17.04 -24.13
C ARG A 178 6.53 -15.66 -23.55
N GLU A 179 5.30 -15.19 -23.68
CA GLU A 179 4.91 -13.80 -23.36
C GLU A 179 4.59 -13.59 -21.88
N ARG A 180 4.15 -14.65 -21.16
CA ARG A 180 3.67 -14.55 -19.77
C ARG A 180 4.25 -15.61 -18.81
N PHE A 181 4.29 -16.88 -19.21
CA PHE A 181 4.69 -17.96 -18.29
C PHE A 181 6.19 -18.00 -17.98
N ARG A 182 7.06 -17.76 -18.97
CA ARG A 182 8.54 -17.79 -18.80
C ARG A 182 9.14 -16.39 -18.62
N ARG A 183 8.48 -15.56 -17.82
CA ARG A 183 8.92 -14.19 -17.52
C ARG A 183 9.71 -14.15 -16.22
N ARG A 184 10.78 -13.35 -16.21
CA ARG A 184 11.54 -13.02 -15.00
C ARG A 184 10.56 -12.47 -13.96
N PRO A 185 10.56 -13.00 -12.73
CA PRO A 185 9.65 -12.53 -11.69
C PRO A 185 10.04 -11.11 -11.25
N TRP A 186 9.06 -10.27 -10.94
CA TRP A 186 9.29 -8.88 -10.56
C TRP A 186 9.99 -8.76 -9.21
N ILE A 187 9.81 -9.72 -8.28
CA ILE A 187 10.58 -9.75 -7.02
C ILE A 187 12.10 -9.69 -7.24
N ASP A 188 12.59 -10.31 -8.32
CA ASP A 188 14.02 -10.30 -8.68
C ASP A 188 14.46 -8.95 -9.27
N VAL A 189 13.56 -8.25 -9.96
CA VAL A 189 13.80 -6.89 -10.45
C VAL A 189 14.00 -5.97 -9.25
N TYR A 190 13.08 -5.96 -8.29
CA TYR A 190 13.12 -5.04 -7.15
C TYR A 190 14.26 -5.34 -6.17
N LEU A 191 14.65 -6.61 -6.01
CA LEU A 191 15.85 -6.99 -5.24
C LEU A 191 17.16 -6.45 -5.82
N SER A 192 17.20 -6.20 -7.14
CA SER A 192 18.35 -5.57 -7.79
C SER A 192 18.40 -4.04 -7.62
N GLN A 193 17.32 -3.42 -7.12
CA GLN A 193 17.13 -1.96 -7.09
C GLN A 193 17.13 -1.40 -5.65
N GLN A 194 18.12 -1.79 -4.84
CA GLN A 194 18.18 -1.46 -3.40
C GLN A 194 18.42 0.02 -3.05
N LEU A 195 18.69 0.90 -4.02
CA LEU A 195 19.02 2.33 -3.80
C LEU A 195 18.12 3.25 -4.63
N ASP A 196 17.86 4.49 -4.18
CA ASP A 196 17.11 5.56 -4.91
C ASP A 196 17.87 6.05 -6.16
N ASN A 197 17.99 5.17 -7.15
CA ASN A 197 18.69 5.38 -8.41
C ASN A 197 17.71 5.74 -9.55
N SER A 198 18.20 5.89 -10.78
CA SER A 198 17.40 6.28 -11.95
C SER A 198 16.16 5.40 -12.19
N PHE A 199 16.20 4.12 -11.85
CA PHE A 199 15.08 3.18 -11.94
C PHE A 199 13.83 3.70 -11.21
N TRP A 200 14.01 4.19 -9.99
CA TRP A 200 12.93 4.73 -9.16
C TRP A 200 12.55 6.15 -9.58
N LYS A 201 13.55 6.94 -10.00
CA LYS A 201 13.35 8.35 -10.37
C LYS A 201 12.52 8.53 -11.64
N GLU A 202 12.67 7.65 -12.63
CA GLU A 202 12.08 7.79 -13.97
C GLU A 202 10.57 8.10 -13.93
N ASN A 203 9.80 7.39 -13.08
CA ASN A 203 8.34 7.52 -13.01
C ASN A 203 7.81 7.96 -11.63
N SER A 204 8.69 8.42 -10.74
CA SER A 204 8.26 9.04 -9.47
C SER A 204 7.83 10.49 -9.72
N ILE A 205 6.57 10.81 -9.43
CA ILE A 205 6.03 12.17 -9.64
C ILE A 205 6.67 13.22 -8.71
N LYS A 206 7.34 12.82 -7.62
CA LYS A 206 8.06 13.76 -6.73
C LYS A 206 9.10 14.64 -7.42
N TYR A 207 9.61 14.20 -8.58
CA TYR A 207 10.58 14.94 -9.38
C TYR A 207 9.94 15.83 -10.45
N ALA A 208 8.60 15.85 -10.54
CA ALA A 208 7.87 16.50 -11.62
C ALA A 208 6.59 17.23 -11.13
N TYR A 209 6.50 17.60 -9.84
CA TYR A 209 5.32 18.27 -9.27
C TYR A 209 4.85 19.50 -10.05
N ASP A 210 5.77 20.27 -10.62
CA ASP A 210 5.42 21.47 -11.40
C ASP A 210 4.61 21.16 -12.67
N ASN A 211 4.62 19.91 -13.14
CA ASN A 211 3.85 19.48 -14.31
C ASN A 211 2.40 19.08 -13.99
N LEU A 212 2.03 18.93 -12.71
CA LEU A 212 0.66 18.57 -12.35
C LEU A 212 -0.24 19.82 -12.39
N THR A 213 -0.89 20.03 -13.54
CA THR A 213 -1.76 21.19 -13.80
C THR A 213 -3.25 20.85 -13.88
N LEU A 214 -3.60 19.56 -13.75
CA LEU A 214 -4.99 19.09 -13.78
C LEU A 214 -5.62 19.19 -12.39
N PRO A 215 -6.94 19.34 -12.29
CA PRO A 215 -7.66 19.17 -11.04
C PRO A 215 -7.51 17.72 -10.54
N VAL A 216 -7.21 17.56 -9.25
CA VAL A 216 -7.02 16.24 -8.60
C VAL A 216 -7.84 16.08 -7.33
N TYR A 217 -8.51 14.93 -7.18
CA TYR A 217 -9.04 14.47 -5.90
C TYR A 217 -8.16 13.34 -5.37
N LEU A 218 -7.58 13.53 -4.19
CA LEU A 218 -6.71 12.59 -3.50
C LEU A 218 -7.44 11.96 -2.30
N ILE A 219 -7.46 10.63 -2.23
CA ILE A 219 -7.96 9.89 -1.07
C ILE A 219 -6.78 9.18 -0.37
N GLY A 220 -6.65 9.39 0.94
CA GLY A 220 -5.71 8.68 1.81
C GLY A 220 -6.41 8.00 2.98
N GLY A 221 -5.75 6.99 3.57
CA GLY A 221 -6.25 6.27 4.74
C GLY A 221 -5.28 6.33 5.91
N LEU A 222 -5.74 6.67 7.10
CA LEU A 222 -4.89 6.67 8.31
C LEU A 222 -4.37 5.26 8.66
N TYR A 223 -5.03 4.22 8.17
CA TYR A 223 -4.62 2.81 8.28
C TYR A 223 -4.11 2.26 6.93
N ASP A 224 -3.54 3.12 6.11
CA ASP A 224 -2.92 2.76 4.83
C ASP A 224 -1.47 3.25 4.77
N ALA A 225 -0.60 2.53 4.06
CA ALA A 225 0.83 2.88 4.01
C ALA A 225 1.12 4.15 3.20
N TYR A 226 0.21 4.55 2.30
CA TYR A 226 0.41 5.69 1.40
C TYR A 226 -0.09 7.02 1.96
N ARG A 227 -0.46 7.05 3.24
CA ARG A 227 -1.11 8.19 3.92
C ARG A 227 -0.36 9.52 3.89
N ASP A 228 0.93 9.52 3.63
CA ASP A 228 1.74 10.74 3.53
C ASP A 228 1.50 11.50 2.23
N SER A 229 1.22 10.75 1.17
CA SER A 229 1.28 11.24 -0.21
C SER A 229 0.20 12.30 -0.52
N PRO A 230 -1.07 12.16 -0.09
CA PRO A 230 -2.11 13.13 -0.46
C PRO A 230 -1.80 14.57 -0.06
N LEU A 231 -1.39 14.80 1.19
CA LEU A 231 -1.07 16.15 1.68
C LEU A 231 0.28 16.65 1.16
N ARG A 232 1.26 15.75 0.94
CA ARG A 232 2.52 16.11 0.30
C ARG A 232 2.31 16.57 -1.15
N ILE A 233 1.53 15.83 -1.93
CA ILE A 233 1.16 16.20 -3.30
C ILE A 233 0.41 17.53 -3.27
N TYR A 234 -0.61 17.69 -2.42
CA TYR A 234 -1.34 18.95 -2.26
C TYR A 234 -0.41 20.12 -1.97
N GLU A 235 0.50 19.97 -1.01
CA GLU A 235 1.47 21.01 -0.64
C GLU A 235 2.33 21.45 -1.82
N LYS A 236 2.85 20.49 -2.60
CA LYS A 236 3.79 20.75 -3.68
C LYS A 236 3.13 21.22 -4.99
N THR A 237 1.84 20.91 -5.19
CA THR A 237 1.20 21.08 -6.51
C THR A 237 0.00 22.02 -6.52
N ARG A 238 -0.59 22.39 -5.37
CA ARG A 238 -1.81 23.22 -5.32
C ARG A 238 -1.72 24.56 -6.08
N LYS A 239 -0.52 25.14 -6.19
CA LYS A 239 -0.28 26.40 -6.91
C LYS A 239 -0.41 26.26 -8.44
N ASN A 240 -0.29 25.03 -8.96
CA ASN A 240 -0.23 24.74 -10.40
C ASN A 240 -1.55 24.14 -10.91
N SER A 241 -2.38 23.63 -10.01
CA SER A 241 -3.66 22.97 -10.33
C SER A 241 -4.84 23.90 -10.04
N PRO A 242 -5.91 23.89 -10.84
CA PRO A 242 -7.08 24.72 -10.59
C PRO A 242 -7.83 24.34 -9.31
N LYS A 243 -7.73 23.09 -8.85
CA LYS A 243 -8.30 22.62 -7.58
C LYS A 243 -7.68 21.29 -7.20
N ILE A 244 -7.27 21.15 -5.94
CA ILE A 244 -6.90 19.86 -5.37
C ILE A 244 -7.77 19.62 -4.13
N LYS A 245 -8.55 18.54 -4.14
CA LYS A 245 -9.25 18.06 -2.94
C LYS A 245 -8.48 16.89 -2.33
N VAL A 246 -8.44 16.86 -1.01
CA VAL A 246 -7.80 15.81 -0.21
C VAL A 246 -8.79 15.32 0.84
N THR A 247 -9.05 14.03 0.85
CA THR A 247 -9.73 13.38 1.97
C THR A 247 -8.81 12.34 2.58
N ILE A 248 -8.50 12.48 3.87
CA ILE A 248 -7.83 11.44 4.64
C ILE A 248 -8.78 10.94 5.73
N GLY A 249 -9.34 9.76 5.52
CA GLY A 249 -10.23 9.12 6.48
C GLY A 249 -9.56 7.98 7.24
N PRO A 250 -10.30 7.28 8.11
CA PRO A 250 -9.80 6.13 8.85
C PRO A 250 -9.83 4.86 7.99
N PHE A 251 -9.38 4.98 6.73
CA PHE A 251 -9.47 3.93 5.73
C PHE A 251 -8.26 2.99 5.80
N VAL A 252 -8.50 1.71 5.48
CA VAL A 252 -7.44 0.75 5.12
C VAL A 252 -7.15 0.85 3.62
N HIS A 253 -6.34 -0.06 3.05
CA HIS A 253 -6.02 -0.09 1.62
C HIS A 253 -7.20 -0.59 0.76
N ALA A 254 -8.29 0.19 0.71
CA ALA A 254 -9.51 -0.07 -0.05
C ALA A 254 -10.24 1.25 -0.33
N MET A 255 -11.16 1.28 -1.30
CA MET A 255 -12.02 2.45 -1.45
C MET A 255 -12.88 2.64 -0.18
N PRO A 256 -13.10 3.89 0.28
CA PRO A 256 -13.73 4.17 1.58
C PRO A 256 -15.05 3.43 1.83
N GLU A 257 -15.90 3.33 0.81
CA GLU A 257 -17.22 2.72 0.90
C GLU A 257 -17.21 1.19 0.88
N ASN A 258 -16.09 0.57 0.51
CA ASN A 258 -15.96 -0.90 0.41
C ASN A 258 -15.53 -1.55 1.73
N VAL A 259 -15.39 -0.75 2.80
CA VAL A 259 -14.99 -1.26 4.12
C VAL A 259 -16.11 -1.06 5.12
N ASN A 260 -16.67 -2.18 5.59
CA ASN A 260 -17.82 -2.19 6.51
C ASN A 260 -17.44 -1.97 7.99
N ARG A 261 -16.15 -1.77 8.31
CA ARG A 261 -15.64 -1.62 9.68
C ARG A 261 -14.64 -0.48 9.79
N HIS A 262 -15.14 0.76 9.79
CA HIS A 262 -14.36 1.95 10.06
C HIS A 262 -14.95 2.77 11.20
N PRO A 263 -14.12 3.50 11.96
CA PRO A 263 -14.60 4.40 12.97
C PRO A 263 -15.31 5.60 12.35
N GLY A 264 -16.45 6.00 12.92
CA GLY A 264 -17.24 7.15 12.44
C GLY A 264 -18.13 6.84 11.22
N PRO A 265 -18.71 7.89 10.59
CA PRO A 265 -19.61 7.72 9.44
C PRO A 265 -18.87 7.20 8.21
N ILE A 266 -19.56 6.37 7.41
CA ILE A 266 -19.01 5.81 6.17
C ILE A 266 -18.96 6.91 5.10
N TYR A 267 -17.75 7.22 4.65
CA TYR A 267 -17.49 8.14 3.55
C TYR A 267 -17.75 7.44 2.21
N ASP A 268 -18.53 8.07 1.32
CA ASP A 268 -18.85 7.53 0.00
C ASP A 268 -17.90 8.08 -1.07
N GLY A 269 -16.77 7.41 -1.30
CA GLY A 269 -15.79 7.82 -2.30
C GLY A 269 -16.35 7.77 -3.73
N LYS A 270 -17.26 6.85 -4.01
CA LYS A 270 -17.96 6.75 -5.29
C LYS A 270 -18.85 7.94 -5.58
N ALA A 271 -19.64 8.39 -4.60
CA ALA A 271 -20.47 9.57 -4.78
C ALA A 271 -19.62 10.83 -4.96
N GLU A 272 -18.54 10.98 -4.18
CA GLU A 272 -17.61 12.09 -4.31
C GLU A 272 -16.90 12.12 -5.67
N MET A 273 -16.56 10.95 -6.20
CA MET A 273 -16.03 10.79 -7.55
C MET A 273 -17.03 11.25 -8.63
N VAL A 274 -18.33 10.96 -8.47
CA VAL A 274 -19.38 11.46 -9.38
C VAL A 274 -19.45 12.98 -9.34
N ARG A 275 -19.48 13.57 -8.15
CA ARG A 275 -19.54 15.03 -7.98
C ARG A 275 -18.33 15.70 -8.65
N TRP A 276 -17.15 15.13 -8.40
CA TRP A 276 -15.89 15.63 -8.93
C TRP A 276 -15.84 15.60 -10.45
N PHE A 277 -16.09 14.44 -11.06
CA PHE A 277 -16.06 14.33 -12.51
C PHE A 277 -17.24 15.03 -13.19
N SER A 278 -18.38 15.19 -12.51
CA SER A 278 -19.50 15.97 -13.05
C SER A 278 -19.11 17.44 -13.18
N HIS A 279 -18.36 17.99 -12.23
CA HIS A 279 -17.85 19.36 -12.33
C HIS A 279 -16.91 19.55 -13.52
N TRP A 280 -15.91 18.67 -13.64
CA TRP A 280 -14.79 18.86 -14.57
C TRP A 280 -15.02 18.34 -15.98
N LEU A 281 -15.89 17.34 -16.16
CA LEU A 281 -16.00 16.60 -17.42
C LEU A 281 -17.34 16.73 -18.14
N LYS A 282 -18.42 17.12 -17.43
CA LYS A 282 -19.74 17.30 -18.02
C LYS A 282 -19.96 18.75 -18.43
N ASP A 283 -20.67 18.95 -19.52
CA ASP A 283 -21.01 20.28 -20.00
C ASP A 283 -22.31 20.81 -19.38
N ASP A 284 -23.31 19.95 -19.12
CA ASP A 284 -24.70 20.34 -18.79
C ASP A 284 -25.21 19.90 -17.41
N GLN A 285 -24.35 19.33 -16.55
CA GLN A 285 -24.73 18.86 -15.19
C GLN A 285 -23.56 19.00 -14.19
N LYS A 286 -22.94 20.18 -14.17
CA LYS A 286 -21.79 20.43 -13.29
C LYS A 286 -22.21 20.53 -11.83
N ASP A 287 -21.58 19.75 -10.95
CA ASP A 287 -21.64 20.01 -9.50
C ASP A 287 -20.75 21.22 -9.21
N SER A 288 -21.35 22.39 -9.00
CA SER A 288 -20.59 23.61 -8.70
C SER A 288 -20.29 23.79 -7.21
N GLU A 289 -20.83 22.93 -6.34
CA GLU A 289 -20.67 23.03 -4.89
C GLU A 289 -19.38 22.34 -4.44
N ILE A 290 -18.98 21.22 -5.08
CA ILE A 290 -17.76 20.49 -4.70
C ILE A 290 -16.48 21.34 -4.73
N ILE A 291 -16.42 22.35 -5.61
CA ILE A 291 -15.29 23.27 -5.71
C ILE A 291 -15.32 24.42 -4.68
N LYS A 292 -16.49 24.70 -4.09
CA LYS A 292 -16.66 25.71 -3.02
C LYS A 292 -16.34 25.15 -1.65
N GLU A 293 -16.42 23.83 -1.49
CA GLU A 293 -16.00 23.16 -0.27
C GLU A 293 -14.51 23.35 0.01
N PRO A 294 -14.10 23.31 1.30
CA PRO A 294 -12.71 23.25 1.68
C PRO A 294 -11.95 22.14 0.96
N ASP A 295 -10.68 22.40 0.69
CA ASP A 295 -9.81 21.47 -0.03
C ASP A 295 -9.51 20.21 0.77
N ILE A 296 -9.48 20.30 2.11
CA ILE A 296 -8.96 19.24 2.96
C ILE A 296 -10.02 18.76 3.95
N THR A 297 -10.28 17.45 3.92
CA THR A 297 -11.13 16.73 4.88
C THR A 297 -10.28 15.70 5.60
N LEU A 298 -10.21 15.78 6.93
CA LEU A 298 -9.45 14.86 7.77
C LEU A 298 -10.36 14.16 8.76
N PHE A 299 -10.13 12.88 9.01
CA PHE A 299 -10.67 12.19 10.17
C PHE A 299 -9.72 12.38 11.35
N ILE A 300 -10.18 12.94 12.46
CA ILE A 300 -9.40 13.16 13.69
C ILE A 300 -9.69 12.00 14.64
N ARG A 301 -8.68 11.15 14.88
CA ARG A 301 -8.81 9.96 15.73
C ARG A 301 -8.77 10.33 17.22
N THR A 302 -9.69 9.78 18.00
CA THR A 302 -9.66 9.80 19.48
C THR A 302 -9.30 8.44 20.07
N SER A 303 -9.37 7.38 19.26
CA SER A 303 -8.80 6.06 19.52
C SER A 303 -8.55 5.35 18.18
N LEU A 304 -8.09 4.09 18.21
CA LEU A 304 -8.00 3.26 17.01
C LEU A 304 -9.37 3.03 16.33
N THR A 305 -10.47 3.17 17.07
CA THR A 305 -11.83 2.84 16.62
C THR A 305 -12.84 3.97 16.82
N THR A 306 -12.39 5.18 17.15
CA THR A 306 -13.27 6.35 17.32
C THR A 306 -12.61 7.62 16.78
N GLY A 307 -13.44 8.58 16.38
CA GLY A 307 -13.00 9.88 15.88
C GLY A 307 -14.11 10.61 15.14
N HIS A 308 -13.77 11.74 14.53
CA HIS A 308 -14.73 12.57 13.79
C HIS A 308 -14.07 13.23 12.58
N TYR A 309 -14.85 13.54 11.55
CA TYR A 309 -14.35 14.29 10.40
C TYR A 309 -14.32 15.79 10.68
N ARG A 310 -13.33 16.47 10.10
CA ARG A 310 -13.16 17.92 10.16
C ARG A 310 -12.60 18.46 8.84
N TYR A 311 -13.07 19.65 8.45
CA TYR A 311 -12.44 20.43 7.38
C TYR A 311 -11.23 21.20 7.89
N GLU A 312 -10.18 21.25 7.08
CA GLU A 312 -9.07 22.20 7.21
C GLU A 312 -9.05 23.11 5.98
N THR A 313 -8.89 24.41 6.19
CA THR A 313 -8.92 25.41 5.13
C THR A 313 -7.55 25.72 4.54
N GLU A 314 -6.48 25.18 5.14
CA GLU A 314 -5.10 25.44 4.74
C GLU A 314 -4.19 24.25 5.09
N TRP A 315 -3.09 24.11 4.34
CA TRP A 315 -2.03 23.15 4.63
C TRP A 315 -0.66 23.67 4.18
N PRO A 316 0.41 23.58 4.99
CA PRO A 316 0.39 23.20 6.41
C PRO A 316 -0.50 24.11 7.26
N ILE A 317 -1.02 23.60 8.37
CA ILE A 317 -1.96 24.35 9.22
C ILE A 317 -1.18 25.47 9.95
N VAL A 318 -1.50 26.74 9.71
CA VAL A 318 -0.70 27.88 10.24
C VAL A 318 -0.88 28.02 11.75
N ARG A 319 -2.07 27.72 12.27
CA ARG A 319 -2.36 27.77 13.73
C ARG A 319 -1.68 26.65 14.54
N GLN A 320 -0.98 25.75 13.87
CA GLN A 320 -0.23 24.67 14.52
C GLN A 320 0.98 25.19 15.28
N LYS A 321 1.26 24.59 16.44
CA LYS A 321 2.48 24.85 17.21
C LYS A 321 3.33 23.60 17.21
N ILE A 322 4.63 23.77 17.04
CA ILE A 322 5.58 22.69 17.23
C ILE A 322 5.85 22.55 18.73
N ARG A 323 5.39 21.44 19.30
CA ARG A 323 5.72 21.03 20.67
C ARG A 323 6.93 20.11 20.60
N ARG A 324 8.11 20.65 20.90
CA ARG A 324 9.35 19.88 20.97
C ARG A 324 9.45 19.15 22.30
N MET A 325 9.72 17.85 22.26
CA MET A 325 9.99 17.05 23.46
C MET A 325 11.32 16.31 23.30
N TYR A 326 12.21 16.48 24.28
CA TYR A 326 13.51 15.84 24.35
C TYR A 326 13.39 14.51 25.11
N MET A 327 14.10 13.49 24.64
CA MET A 327 14.24 12.24 25.39
C MET A 327 15.37 12.40 26.43
N SER A 328 15.20 11.81 27.60
CA SER A 328 16.23 11.78 28.65
C SER A 328 16.58 10.36 29.09
N LYS A 329 17.75 10.21 29.72
CA LYS A 329 18.24 8.93 30.26
C LYS A 329 17.35 8.33 31.36
N ASP A 330 16.49 9.15 31.98
CA ASP A 330 15.49 8.73 32.95
C ASP A 330 14.21 8.16 32.28
N HIS A 331 14.26 7.87 30.98
CA HIS A 331 13.14 7.36 30.19
C HIS A 331 11.93 8.30 30.16
N LYS A 332 12.19 9.62 30.16
CA LYS A 332 11.17 10.66 30.09
C LYS A 332 11.22 11.44 28.79
N LEU A 333 10.05 11.93 28.36
CA LEU A 333 9.90 13.00 27.38
C LEU A 333 9.67 14.34 28.10
N ILE A 334 10.59 15.28 27.94
CA ILE A 334 10.57 16.58 28.61
C ILE A 334 10.61 17.73 27.60
N GLU A 335 9.90 18.83 27.87
CA GLU A 335 9.94 20.02 26.99
C GLU A 335 11.12 20.94 27.29
N GLN A 336 11.63 20.88 28.52
CA GLN A 336 12.81 21.64 28.89
C GLN A 336 14.02 21.09 28.14
N LYS A 337 14.66 21.96 27.38
CA LYS A 337 15.91 21.65 26.68
C LYS A 337 16.97 21.19 27.72
N PRO A 338 17.54 19.99 27.57
CA PRO A 338 18.60 19.53 28.47
C PRO A 338 19.77 20.51 28.48
N LEU A 339 20.29 20.82 29.67
CA LEU A 339 21.50 21.64 29.82
C LEU A 339 22.70 20.86 29.27
N MET A 340 23.46 21.47 28.36
CA MET A 340 24.73 20.91 27.88
C MET A 340 25.69 20.85 29.05
N THR A 341 26.05 19.66 29.52
CA THR A 341 27.21 19.51 30.40
C THR A 341 28.46 19.78 29.55
N ASN A 342 29.22 20.82 29.90
CA ASN A 342 30.54 21.07 29.30
C ASN A 342 31.40 19.83 29.56
N LEU A 343 31.60 19.01 28.52
CA LEU A 343 32.47 17.85 28.56
C LEU A 343 33.92 18.34 28.55
N ASN A 344 34.43 18.74 29.71
CA ASN A 344 35.88 18.76 29.92
C ASN A 344 36.39 17.32 29.83
N GLU A 345 37.45 17.18 29.06
CA GLU A 345 38.29 16.01 28.81
C GLU A 345 38.29 14.98 29.95
N ASN A 346 37.36 14.02 29.92
CA ASN A 346 37.58 12.60 30.23
C ASN A 346 36.27 11.80 30.06
N LYS A 347 36.40 10.70 29.31
CA LYS A 347 35.34 9.75 28.91
C LYS A 347 34.46 9.32 30.09
N VAL A 348 33.24 9.82 30.13
CA VAL A 348 32.17 9.19 30.90
C VAL A 348 30.91 9.15 30.03
N PHE A 349 30.65 7.96 29.46
CA PHE A 349 29.45 7.62 28.68
C PHE A 349 28.21 7.45 29.60
N ASN A 350 27.97 8.35 30.56
CA ASN A 350 26.91 8.13 31.58
C ASN A 350 25.49 8.50 31.13
N ASN A 351 25.31 9.01 29.91
CA ASN A 351 24.02 9.52 29.45
C ASN A 351 23.75 9.05 28.00
N VAL A 352 23.74 7.72 27.90
CA VAL A 352 23.47 6.92 26.72
C VAL A 352 22.58 5.75 27.10
N ASP A 353 21.62 5.42 26.25
CA ASP A 353 20.89 4.15 26.29
C ASP A 353 21.44 3.22 25.23
N ILE A 354 21.50 1.93 25.56
CA ILE A 354 21.95 0.88 24.65
C ILE A 354 20.78 -0.06 24.40
N LEU A 355 20.50 -0.29 23.13
CA LEU A 355 19.49 -1.23 22.67
C LEU A 355 20.18 -2.42 22.01
N GLU A 356 19.93 -3.60 22.57
CA GLU A 356 20.32 -4.88 21.98
C GLU A 356 19.51 -5.16 20.72
N TYR A 357 20.15 -5.73 19.69
CA TYR A 357 19.45 -6.04 18.44
C TYR A 357 18.68 -7.36 18.52
N ARG A 358 17.37 -7.28 18.31
CA ARG A 358 16.47 -8.43 18.24
C ARG A 358 15.73 -8.39 16.90
N PRO A 359 16.29 -8.95 15.81
CA PRO A 359 15.75 -8.80 14.46
C PRO A 359 14.35 -9.41 14.24
N TRP A 360 13.82 -10.16 15.19
CA TRP A 360 12.56 -10.88 15.10
C TRP A 360 11.36 -10.19 15.77
N ILE A 361 11.55 -9.03 16.41
CA ILE A 361 10.47 -8.30 17.11
C ILE A 361 9.69 -7.39 16.16
N GLY A 362 8.46 -7.05 16.56
CA GLY A 362 7.66 -5.99 15.92
C GLY A 362 6.41 -6.46 15.18
N PHE A 363 5.97 -7.69 15.41
CA PHE A 363 4.78 -8.25 14.77
C PHE A 363 3.52 -7.45 15.09
N GLU A 364 3.43 -6.89 16.29
CA GLU A 364 2.32 -6.07 16.78
C GLU A 364 2.13 -4.78 15.97
N ALA A 365 3.17 -4.34 15.25
CA ALA A 365 3.08 -3.21 14.32
C ALA A 365 2.53 -3.61 12.94
N GLY A 366 2.23 -4.89 12.72
CA GLY A 366 1.68 -5.44 11.49
C GLY A 366 2.74 -5.93 10.51
N THR A 367 2.25 -6.48 9.39
CA THR A 367 3.07 -6.95 8.26
C THR A 367 3.12 -5.96 7.11
N TRP A 368 2.38 -4.85 7.22
CA TRP A 368 2.24 -3.78 6.27
C TRP A 368 2.26 -2.48 7.08
N LEU A 369 2.78 -1.38 6.55
CA LEU A 369 2.82 -0.06 7.24
C LEU A 369 1.44 0.63 7.30
N GLY A 370 0.39 -0.17 7.52
CA GLY A 370 -1.02 0.18 7.60
C GLY A 370 -1.82 -0.99 8.17
N GLY A 371 -3.12 -0.79 8.32
CA GLY A 371 -4.01 -1.68 9.05
C GLY A 371 -4.23 -1.22 10.49
N LEU A 372 -5.21 -1.84 11.14
CA LEU A 372 -5.38 -1.73 12.59
C LEU A 372 -4.35 -2.62 13.26
N THR A 373 -3.70 -2.09 14.29
CA THR A 373 -2.68 -2.80 15.06
C THR A 373 -3.21 -3.21 16.42
N ASP A 374 -2.56 -4.21 17.00
CA ASP A 374 -2.83 -4.67 18.35
C ASP A 374 -2.13 -3.76 19.38
N ASP A 375 -2.34 -4.09 20.65
CA ASP A 375 -1.65 -3.46 21.77
C ASP A 375 -0.12 -3.56 21.62
N GLN A 376 0.58 -2.43 21.77
CA GLN A 376 2.03 -2.37 21.53
C GLN A 376 2.90 -2.85 22.69
N ARG A 377 2.33 -3.12 23.88
CA ARG A 377 3.11 -3.59 25.05
C ARG A 377 4.07 -4.75 24.76
N PRO A 378 3.69 -5.79 23.98
CA PRO A 378 4.62 -6.87 23.67
C PRO A 378 5.84 -6.40 22.86
N PHE A 379 5.67 -5.46 21.93
CA PHE A 379 6.77 -4.89 21.13
C PHE A 379 7.62 -3.91 21.96
N ASP A 380 7.00 -3.17 22.87
CA ASP A 380 7.68 -2.20 23.74
C ASP A 380 8.68 -2.86 24.69
N LYS A 381 8.45 -4.11 25.09
CA LYS A 381 9.33 -4.88 25.97
C LYS A 381 10.78 -4.93 25.46
N ASP A 382 10.96 -4.95 24.15
CA ASP A 382 12.25 -5.04 23.48
C ASP A 382 12.64 -3.71 22.80
N SER A 383 12.09 -2.59 23.29
CA SER A 383 12.34 -1.23 22.78
C SER A 383 12.83 -0.29 23.89
N LEU A 384 13.47 0.81 23.51
CA LEU A 384 13.74 1.93 24.42
C LEU A 384 12.50 2.83 24.49
N ILE A 385 11.92 2.95 25.68
CA ILE A 385 10.67 3.68 25.91
C ILE A 385 10.95 5.01 26.60
N TYR A 386 10.27 6.06 26.14
CA TYR A 386 10.29 7.40 26.73
C TYR A 386 8.86 7.92 26.83
N ASP A 387 8.40 8.19 28.06
CA ASP A 387 7.04 8.66 28.33
C ASP A 387 7.01 10.13 28.75
N SER A 388 5.98 10.86 28.31
CA SER A 388 5.65 12.15 28.90
C SER A 388 5.03 11.99 30.29
N GLU A 389 4.96 13.08 31.05
CA GLU A 389 3.98 13.19 32.13
C GLU A 389 2.54 13.09 31.57
N PRO A 390 1.53 12.70 32.37
CA PRO A 390 0.15 12.64 31.91
C PRO A 390 -0.30 13.98 31.36
N ILE A 391 -0.98 13.94 30.23
CA ILE A 391 -1.51 15.12 29.56
C ILE A 391 -2.58 15.75 30.46
N ASN A 392 -2.38 17.02 30.83
CA ASN A 392 -3.31 17.77 31.68
C ASN A 392 -4.36 18.56 30.87
N GLN A 393 -4.13 18.74 29.56
CA GLN A 393 -5.05 19.36 28.63
C GLN A 393 -5.02 18.59 27.32
N ALA A 394 -6.19 18.14 26.86
CA ALA A 394 -6.29 17.42 25.59
C ALA A 394 -5.72 18.23 24.43
N VAL A 395 -4.99 17.55 23.56
CA VAL A 395 -4.25 18.16 22.45
C VAL A 395 -4.38 17.31 21.20
N GLU A 396 -4.58 17.95 20.06
CA GLU A 396 -4.62 17.27 18.78
C GLU A 396 -3.24 17.31 18.13
N LEU A 397 -2.85 16.18 17.55
CA LEU A 397 -1.73 16.02 16.65
C LEU A 397 -2.30 15.88 15.24
N ILE A 398 -1.91 16.77 14.32
CA ILE A 398 -2.28 16.68 12.91
C ILE A 398 -1.06 16.95 12.07
N GLY A 399 -0.50 15.93 11.44
CA GLY A 399 0.61 16.09 10.53
C GLY A 399 1.71 15.06 10.70
N VAL A 400 2.91 15.48 10.32
CA VAL A 400 4.11 14.66 10.27
C VAL A 400 5.00 15.03 11.46
N VAL A 401 5.23 14.07 12.35
CA VAL A 401 6.14 14.21 13.49
C VAL A 401 7.57 14.06 12.96
N ASN A 402 8.44 15.02 13.26
CA ASN A 402 9.86 14.91 12.91
C ASN A 402 10.65 14.40 14.11
N VAL A 403 11.52 13.43 13.85
CA VAL A 403 12.40 12.87 14.87
C VAL A 403 13.83 13.26 14.57
N SER A 404 14.58 13.68 15.59
CA SER A 404 16.04 13.80 15.54
C SER A 404 16.63 12.95 16.65
N LEU A 405 17.60 12.11 16.32
CA LEU A 405 18.28 11.22 17.28
C LEU A 405 19.79 11.36 17.14
N GLN A 406 20.49 11.44 18.28
CA GLN A 406 21.94 11.23 18.33
C GLN A 406 22.22 9.74 18.55
N VAL A 407 22.78 9.06 17.55
CA VAL A 407 22.87 7.59 17.55
C VAL A 407 24.25 7.07 17.21
N SER A 408 24.54 5.82 17.58
CA SER A 408 25.65 5.04 17.03
C SER A 408 25.25 3.58 16.87
N ALA A 409 25.99 2.84 16.05
CA ALA A 409 25.87 1.39 15.95
C ALA A 409 27.25 0.76 16.03
N THR A 410 27.33 -0.43 16.61
CA THR A 410 28.56 -1.25 16.70
C THR A 410 28.98 -1.86 15.36
N VAL A 411 28.16 -1.69 14.31
CA VAL A 411 28.34 -2.27 12.97
C VAL A 411 28.05 -1.23 11.89
N ARG A 412 28.30 -1.62 10.63
CA ARG A 412 28.22 -0.73 9.46
C ARG A 412 26.79 -0.49 8.90
N LEU A 413 25.82 -1.32 9.29
CA LEU A 413 24.41 -1.23 8.88
C LEU A 413 23.51 -1.36 10.10
N ALA A 414 22.63 -0.39 10.30
CA ALA A 414 21.65 -0.38 11.37
C ALA A 414 20.41 0.39 10.91
N HIS A 415 19.26 -0.03 11.42
CA HIS A 415 18.01 0.72 11.28
C HIS A 415 17.68 1.36 12.62
N TRP A 416 17.02 2.51 12.55
CA TRP A 416 16.33 3.10 13.68
C TRP A 416 14.87 3.24 13.31
N ILE A 417 14.01 2.65 14.12
CA ILE A 417 12.55 2.68 13.96
C ILE A 417 12.01 3.39 15.19
N VAL A 418 11.11 4.35 14.96
CA VAL A 418 10.51 5.16 16.01
C VAL A 418 9.01 5.06 15.88
N ARG A 419 8.37 4.63 16.97
CA ARG A 419 6.91 4.54 17.10
C ARG A 419 6.45 5.67 18.02
N LEU A 420 5.43 6.39 17.57
CA LEU A 420 4.65 7.30 18.40
C LEU A 420 3.39 6.58 18.86
N GLU A 421 3.18 6.58 20.17
CA GLU A 421 2.16 5.78 20.83
C GLU A 421 1.35 6.61 21.82
N ASP A 422 0.11 6.18 22.05
CA ASP A 422 -0.77 6.71 23.10
C ASP A 422 -0.90 5.68 24.21
N VAL A 423 -0.53 6.06 25.44
CA VAL A 423 -0.71 5.22 26.63
C VAL A 423 -1.92 5.72 27.39
N ASP A 424 -2.97 4.92 27.45
CA ASP A 424 -4.17 5.26 28.19
C ASP A 424 -3.97 5.11 29.72
N PRO A 425 -4.87 5.66 30.56
CA PRO A 425 -4.78 5.53 32.02
C PRO A 425 -4.89 4.09 32.55
N ASN A 426 -5.38 3.15 31.74
CA ASN A 426 -5.48 1.73 32.08
C ASN A 426 -4.22 0.94 31.66
N GLY A 427 -3.27 1.58 30.97
CA GLY A 427 -2.04 0.98 30.46
C GLY A 427 -2.17 0.27 29.11
N GLN A 428 -3.28 0.45 28.37
CA GLN A 428 -3.36 0.04 26.96
C GLN A 428 -2.54 0.98 26.09
N ILE A 429 -1.85 0.43 25.08
CA ILE A 429 -0.97 1.20 24.19
C ILE A 429 -1.44 1.08 22.75
N ALA A 430 -1.79 2.22 22.16
CA ALA A 430 -2.16 2.32 20.75
C ALA A 430 -1.00 2.86 19.91
N LEU A 431 -0.67 2.18 18.81
CA LEU A 431 0.24 2.72 17.80
C LEU A 431 -0.44 3.85 17.03
N ILE A 432 0.05 5.08 17.18
CA ILE A 432 -0.46 6.24 16.42
C ILE A 432 0.15 6.24 15.03
N THR A 433 1.48 6.23 14.97
CA THR A 433 2.26 6.27 13.72
C THR A 433 3.68 5.76 13.96
N THR A 434 4.38 5.45 12.89
CA THR A 434 5.75 4.93 12.90
C THR A 434 6.57 5.62 11.81
N GLY A 435 7.88 5.49 11.87
CA GLY A 435 8.82 5.90 10.84
C GLY A 435 10.14 5.21 11.08
N ALA A 436 10.87 4.94 10.02
CA ALA A 436 12.17 4.31 10.09
C ALA A 436 13.22 5.09 9.30
N LEU A 437 14.47 4.79 9.61
CA LEU A 437 15.60 5.20 8.80
C LEU A 437 16.63 4.07 8.75
N ASN A 438 16.98 3.68 7.54
CA ASN A 438 18.22 2.99 7.28
C ASN A 438 19.41 3.96 7.47
N GLY A 439 20.29 3.64 8.44
CA GLY A 439 21.44 4.46 8.80
C GLY A 439 22.43 4.74 7.67
N ALA A 440 22.55 3.82 6.70
CA ALA A 440 23.39 4.04 5.53
C ALA A 440 22.79 5.10 4.59
N GLN A 441 21.48 5.30 4.65
CA GLN A 441 20.73 6.28 3.86
C GLN A 441 20.46 7.61 4.58
N ARG A 442 21.11 7.86 5.71
CA ARG A 442 21.05 9.16 6.43
C ARG A 442 21.53 10.36 5.60
N GLN A 443 22.25 10.11 4.51
CA GLN A 443 22.84 11.11 3.62
C GLN A 443 22.75 10.62 2.16
N THR A 444 22.86 11.57 1.24
CA THR A 444 22.91 11.31 -0.20
C THR A 444 24.24 11.83 -0.77
N PRO A 445 25.08 10.99 -1.42
CA PRO A 445 24.86 9.57 -1.67
C PRO A 445 24.94 8.71 -0.38
N PRO A 446 24.27 7.53 -0.36
CA PRO A 446 24.33 6.61 0.77
C PRO A 446 25.76 6.18 1.13
N ALA A 447 26.02 5.97 2.42
CA ALA A 447 27.32 5.56 2.92
C ALA A 447 27.19 4.71 4.19
N TYR A 448 27.99 3.66 4.31
CA TYR A 448 28.03 2.82 5.51
C TYR A 448 28.33 3.63 6.78
N LEU A 449 27.78 3.17 7.90
CA LEU A 449 28.17 3.68 9.21
C LEU A 449 29.60 3.24 9.52
N LYS A 450 30.35 4.09 10.19
CA LYS A 450 31.59 3.69 10.86
C LYS A 450 31.20 3.15 12.24
N PRO A 451 31.58 1.92 12.59
CA PRO A 451 31.28 1.35 13.90
C PRO A 451 31.66 2.30 15.05
N ASN A 452 30.74 2.46 16.00
CA ASN A 452 30.87 3.28 17.21
C ASN A 452 31.06 4.79 16.98
N CYS A 453 30.93 5.28 15.75
CA CYS A 453 30.84 6.72 15.50
C CYS A 453 29.41 7.22 15.80
N GLN A 454 29.32 8.42 16.37
CA GLN A 454 28.04 9.07 16.60
C GLN A 454 27.58 9.83 15.35
N TYR A 455 26.28 9.80 15.11
CA TYR A 455 25.61 10.48 14.02
C TYR A 455 24.35 11.16 14.54
N THR A 456 24.06 12.35 14.04
CA THR A 456 22.72 12.93 14.15
C THR A 456 21.92 12.46 12.95
N ILE A 457 20.82 11.75 13.20
CA ILE A 457 19.88 11.34 12.15
C ILE A 457 18.55 12.05 12.34
N THR A 458 17.92 12.42 11.23
CA THR A 458 16.61 13.09 11.22
C THR A 458 15.74 12.47 10.15
N PHE A 459 14.52 12.10 10.52
CA PHE A 459 13.54 11.53 9.60
C PHE A 459 12.10 11.78 10.10
N PRO A 460 11.12 11.86 9.20
CA PRO A 460 9.72 11.99 9.56
C PRO A 460 9.10 10.64 9.97
N LEU A 461 8.12 10.67 10.87
CA LEU A 461 7.12 9.61 11.00
C LEU A 461 6.03 9.78 9.94
N ARG A 462 5.23 8.75 9.71
CA ARG A 462 4.09 8.82 8.76
C ARG A 462 3.04 9.83 9.23
N PHE A 463 2.36 10.47 8.28
CA PHE A 463 1.27 11.41 8.54
C PHE A 463 0.21 10.77 9.42
N THR A 464 -0.27 11.53 10.40
CA THR A 464 -1.28 11.05 11.33
C THR A 464 -2.22 12.17 11.79
N THR A 465 -3.39 11.77 12.25
CA THR A 465 -4.24 12.54 13.14
C THR A 465 -4.43 11.75 14.44
N TRP A 466 -4.41 12.45 15.57
CA TRP A 466 -4.68 11.87 16.88
C TRP A 466 -5.08 12.94 17.89
N THR A 467 -5.94 12.60 18.85
CA THR A 467 -6.21 13.43 20.02
C THR A 467 -5.69 12.73 21.26
N PHE A 468 -4.64 13.29 21.88
CA PHE A 468 -4.21 12.83 23.19
C PHE A 468 -5.20 13.36 24.24
N LEU A 469 -5.89 12.45 24.92
CA LEU A 469 -6.89 12.78 25.94
C LEU A 469 -6.22 13.12 27.28
N ILE A 470 -6.97 13.76 28.18
CA ILE A 470 -6.50 14.07 29.53
C ILE A 470 -6.19 12.75 30.27
N GLY A 471 -5.05 12.70 30.97
CA GLY A 471 -4.58 11.53 31.71
C GLY A 471 -3.78 10.54 30.87
N HIS A 472 -3.85 10.60 29.54
CA HIS A 472 -3.02 9.80 28.65
C HIS A 472 -1.56 10.28 28.67
N ARG A 473 -0.63 9.46 28.16
CA ARG A 473 0.78 9.85 27.97
C ARG A 473 1.17 9.73 26.50
N ILE A 474 2.01 10.66 26.05
CA ILE A 474 2.72 10.54 24.79
C ILE A 474 3.89 9.59 25.03
N ARG A 475 3.99 8.53 24.23
CA ARG A 475 5.11 7.59 24.28
C ARG A 475 5.89 7.62 22.98
N ILE A 476 7.21 7.60 23.10
CA ILE A 476 8.11 7.23 22.02
C ILE A 476 8.77 5.91 22.35
N ALA A 477 8.61 4.93 21.45
CA ALA A 477 9.38 3.69 21.47
C ALA A 477 10.40 3.72 20.34
N VAL A 478 11.67 3.49 20.69
CA VAL A 478 12.79 3.38 19.75
C VAL A 478 13.23 1.93 19.66
N SER A 479 13.20 1.38 18.45
CA SER A 479 13.59 0.01 18.14
C SER A 479 14.63 0.01 17.01
N ASN A 480 15.30 -1.11 16.80
CA ASN A 480 16.25 -1.32 15.69
C ASN A 480 15.82 -2.46 14.75
N ALA A 481 14.61 -3.02 14.97
CA ALA A 481 13.91 -3.97 14.12
C ALA A 481 12.39 -3.72 14.18
N MET A 482 11.67 -4.09 13.12
CA MET A 482 10.20 -4.13 13.06
C MET A 482 9.79 -5.21 12.06
N PHE A 483 10.14 -6.44 12.40
CA PHE A 483 9.80 -7.64 11.66
C PHE A 483 8.35 -8.04 11.96
N PRO A 484 7.52 -8.42 10.98
CA PRO A 484 7.86 -8.78 9.60
C PRO A 484 7.81 -7.64 8.58
N THR A 485 7.42 -6.42 8.99
CA THR A 485 7.27 -5.29 8.05
C THR A 485 8.59 -4.93 7.36
N TYR A 486 9.71 -4.89 8.07
CA TYR A 486 11.02 -4.58 7.49
C TYR A 486 11.93 -5.80 7.47
N TRP A 487 12.64 -5.98 6.35
CA TRP A 487 13.72 -6.96 6.26
C TRP A 487 14.84 -6.58 7.24
N PRO A 488 15.26 -7.48 8.16
CA PRO A 488 16.27 -7.16 9.16
C PRO A 488 17.67 -6.83 8.61
N SER A 489 18.39 -5.96 9.31
CA SER A 489 19.84 -5.75 9.14
C SER A 489 20.60 -7.06 9.42
N PRO A 490 21.63 -7.40 8.63
CA PRO A 490 22.20 -8.75 8.67
C PRO A 490 23.24 -9.00 9.78
N PHE A 491 23.52 -8.02 10.63
CA PHE A 491 24.60 -8.11 11.64
C PHE A 491 24.04 -8.08 13.06
N PRO A 492 24.49 -8.97 13.96
CA PRO A 492 24.32 -8.76 15.39
C PRO A 492 24.93 -7.42 15.79
N MET A 493 24.20 -6.62 16.55
CA MET A 493 24.64 -5.29 16.92
C MET A 493 24.03 -4.81 18.22
N ASN A 494 24.70 -3.85 18.84
CA ASN A 494 24.07 -2.89 19.73
C ASN A 494 23.97 -1.54 19.01
N THR A 495 22.83 -0.88 19.19
CA THR A 495 22.62 0.53 18.84
C THR A 495 22.60 1.36 20.12
N SER A 496 23.04 2.61 20.04
CA SER A 496 23.07 3.52 21.17
C SER A 496 22.32 4.80 20.85
N LEU A 497 21.64 5.35 21.85
CA LEU A 497 20.95 6.65 21.81
C LEU A 497 21.57 7.56 22.86
N PHE A 498 22.10 8.71 22.44
CA PHE A 498 22.82 9.64 23.31
C PHE A 498 21.93 10.83 23.69
N PHE A 499 22.07 11.30 24.92
CA PHE A 499 21.32 12.47 25.44
C PHE A 499 22.24 13.62 25.88
N ASN A 500 23.54 13.53 25.55
CA ASN A 500 24.54 14.56 25.87
C ASN A 500 24.40 15.82 25.02
N SER A 501 23.51 15.79 24.04
CA SER A 501 23.22 16.87 23.12
C SER A 501 21.73 17.18 23.15
N SER A 502 21.37 18.43 22.86
CA SER A 502 19.98 18.81 22.62
C SER A 502 19.48 18.40 21.22
N THR A 503 20.03 17.33 20.64
CA THR A 503 19.73 16.84 19.28
C THR A 503 18.87 15.59 19.28
N THR A 504 18.60 14.99 20.45
CA THR A 504 17.67 13.87 20.59
C THR A 504 16.30 14.38 21.03
N PHE A 505 15.37 14.53 20.10
CA PHE A 505 14.03 15.07 20.33
C PHE A 505 13.02 14.62 19.27
N ILE A 506 11.74 14.84 19.58
CA ILE A 506 10.63 14.82 18.63
C ILE A 506 10.01 16.22 18.52
N ASP A 507 9.55 16.55 17.33
CA ASP A 507 8.76 17.76 17.05
C ASP A 507 7.33 17.33 16.72
N LEU A 508 6.41 17.56 17.66
CA LEU A 508 5.00 17.24 17.51
C LEU A 508 4.24 18.44 16.93
N PRO A 509 3.64 18.32 15.73
CA PRO A 509 2.78 19.34 15.15
C PRO A 509 1.40 19.35 15.82
N VAL A 510 1.27 20.12 16.92
CA VAL A 510 0.08 20.10 17.79
C VAL A 510 -0.84 21.30 17.65
N LEU A 511 -2.12 21.08 17.98
CA LEU A 511 -3.21 22.04 17.94
C LEU A 511 -4.03 21.94 19.22
N PRO A 512 -4.58 23.05 19.74
CA PRO A 512 -5.63 22.97 20.76
C PRO A 512 -6.85 22.26 20.17
N VAL A 513 -7.52 21.44 20.98
CA VAL A 513 -8.79 20.80 20.58
C VAL A 513 -9.81 21.89 20.27
N LEU A 514 -10.44 21.81 19.09
CA LEU A 514 -11.49 22.75 18.72
C LEU A 514 -12.77 22.46 19.51
N SER A 515 -13.35 23.50 20.12
CA SER A 515 -14.59 23.38 20.89
C SER A 515 -15.81 23.05 20.02
N SER A 516 -15.77 23.39 18.73
CA SER A 516 -16.75 22.98 17.74
C SER A 516 -16.16 23.14 16.32
N SER A 517 -16.54 22.26 15.42
CA SER A 517 -16.33 22.42 13.98
C SER A 517 -17.59 21.96 13.26
N THR A 518 -18.04 22.70 12.24
CA THR A 518 -19.10 22.20 11.37
C THR A 518 -18.66 20.88 10.75
N PRO A 519 -19.40 19.78 10.97
CA PRO A 519 -19.01 18.49 10.41
C PRO A 519 -18.97 18.60 8.88
N PRO A 520 -17.97 17.99 8.23
CA PRO A 520 -17.89 17.98 6.78
C PRO A 520 -19.18 17.46 6.13
N ALA A 521 -19.68 18.22 5.16
CA ALA A 521 -20.85 17.86 4.36
C ALA A 521 -20.45 16.98 3.18
N PHE A 522 -19.69 15.90 3.43
CA PHE A 522 -19.42 14.91 2.38
C PHE A 522 -20.59 13.95 2.23
N THR A 523 -20.63 13.30 1.07
CA THR A 523 -21.65 12.29 0.81
C THR A 523 -21.43 11.06 1.69
N GLN A 524 -22.38 10.76 2.58
CA GLN A 524 -22.40 9.50 3.32
C GLN A 524 -22.95 8.39 2.44
N LYS A 525 -22.49 7.15 2.65
CA LYS A 525 -22.87 6.01 1.81
C LYS A 525 -24.40 5.85 1.75
N GLN A 526 -24.99 6.16 0.61
CA GLN A 526 -26.38 5.83 0.30
C GLN A 526 -26.38 4.63 -0.63
N VAL A 527 -26.50 3.43 -0.07
CA VAL A 527 -26.58 2.21 -0.87
C VAL A 527 -27.98 2.04 -1.41
N SER A 528 -28.16 2.24 -2.71
CA SER A 528 -29.34 1.70 -3.38
C SER A 528 -29.16 0.19 -3.56
N PRO A 529 -30.14 -0.65 -3.20
CA PRO A 529 -30.09 -2.10 -3.48
C PRO A 529 -29.88 -2.42 -4.97
N THR A 530 -30.24 -1.49 -5.86
CA THR A 530 -30.06 -1.64 -7.31
C THR A 530 -28.63 -1.38 -7.80
N ASP A 531 -27.78 -0.76 -6.99
CA ASP A 531 -26.38 -0.42 -7.31
C ASP A 531 -25.39 -1.52 -6.92
N THR A 532 -25.78 -2.40 -5.99
CA THR A 532 -25.01 -3.57 -5.58
C THR A 532 -25.39 -4.79 -6.41
N LEU A 533 -24.40 -5.51 -6.96
CA LEU A 533 -24.60 -6.89 -7.36
C LEU A 533 -24.59 -7.76 -6.08
N PRO A 534 -25.51 -8.71 -5.90
CA PRO A 534 -25.42 -9.62 -4.76
C PRO A 534 -24.09 -10.38 -4.81
N GLU A 535 -23.47 -10.63 -3.65
CA GLU A 535 -22.26 -11.45 -3.49
C GLU A 535 -22.58 -12.93 -3.83
N MET A 536 -22.84 -13.17 -5.12
CA MET A 536 -23.15 -14.44 -5.77
C MET A 536 -22.04 -15.48 -5.66
N PHE A 537 -20.82 -14.97 -5.77
CA PHE A 537 -19.79 -15.64 -6.57
C PHE A 537 -18.44 -15.70 -5.88
N SER A 538 -18.29 -15.27 -4.62
CA SER A 538 -17.02 -15.28 -3.90
C SER A 538 -17.20 -15.68 -2.44
N GLY A 539 -16.40 -16.64 -1.97
CA GLY A 539 -16.41 -17.09 -0.58
C GLY A 539 -14.99 -17.28 -0.05
N ALA A 540 -14.70 -16.75 1.14
CA ALA A 540 -13.40 -16.93 1.80
C ALA A 540 -13.51 -16.74 3.31
N LYS A 541 -12.86 -17.61 4.10
CA LYS A 541 -12.48 -17.31 5.49
C LYS A 541 -10.95 -17.19 5.53
N PRO A 542 -10.38 -15.98 5.43
CA PRO A 542 -8.93 -15.82 5.55
C PRO A 542 -8.48 -16.28 6.94
N ARG A 543 -7.32 -16.95 7.02
CA ARG A 543 -6.62 -17.16 8.28
C ARG A 543 -5.56 -16.07 8.37
N VAL A 544 -5.85 -15.09 9.22
CA VAL A 544 -4.96 -13.94 9.47
C VAL A 544 -3.65 -14.42 10.07
N TYR A 545 -2.61 -13.60 9.90
CA TYR A 545 -1.24 -13.84 10.32
C TYR A 545 -1.13 -14.55 11.66
N LYS A 546 -0.32 -15.62 11.71
CA LYS A 546 -0.01 -16.34 12.93
C LYS A 546 1.49 -16.30 13.18
N THR A 547 1.86 -15.89 14.38
CA THR A 547 3.24 -15.85 14.83
C THR A 547 3.55 -17.11 15.62
N TYR A 548 4.66 -17.74 15.28
CA TYR A 548 5.21 -18.90 15.97
C TYR A 548 6.65 -18.59 16.35
N GLU A 549 6.92 -18.60 17.65
CA GLU A 549 8.25 -18.36 18.19
C GLU A 549 8.83 -19.65 18.76
N THR A 550 10.09 -19.89 18.44
CA THR A 550 10.93 -20.92 19.07
C THR A 550 12.14 -20.24 19.71
N ASN A 551 12.91 -20.97 20.51
CA ASN A 551 14.14 -20.43 21.13
C ASN A 551 15.19 -19.88 20.14
N THR A 552 15.08 -20.21 18.85
CA THR A 552 16.11 -19.89 17.84
C THR A 552 15.59 -19.12 16.64
N LYS A 553 14.27 -18.96 16.49
CA LYS A 553 13.64 -18.48 15.26
C LYS A 553 12.21 -18.03 15.50
N THR A 554 11.84 -16.90 14.92
CA THR A 554 10.47 -16.42 14.82
C THR A 554 9.98 -16.59 13.39
N THR A 555 8.74 -17.06 13.25
CA THR A 555 8.10 -17.27 11.97
C THR A 555 6.72 -16.65 11.97
N VAL A 556 6.41 -15.88 10.92
CA VAL A 556 5.10 -15.30 10.64
C VAL A 556 4.53 -16.00 9.42
N ASN A 557 3.33 -16.58 9.59
CA ASN A 557 2.65 -17.33 8.56
C ASN A 557 1.37 -16.62 8.14
N PHE A 558 1.12 -16.62 6.84
CA PHE A 558 -0.11 -16.15 6.24
C PHE A 558 -0.75 -17.27 5.42
N GLU A 559 -2.08 -17.40 5.51
CA GLU A 559 -2.84 -18.31 4.68
C GLU A 559 -4.19 -17.69 4.30
N ARG A 560 -4.40 -17.50 3.00
CA ARG A 560 -5.68 -17.10 2.44
C ARG A 560 -6.13 -18.13 1.43
N ILE A 561 -7.37 -18.57 1.61
CA ILE A 561 -8.07 -19.38 0.63
C ILE A 561 -9.28 -18.57 0.16
N SER A 562 -9.44 -18.44 -1.15
CA SER A 562 -10.64 -17.90 -1.76
C SER A 562 -11.21 -18.88 -2.78
N TYR A 563 -12.52 -18.85 -2.90
CA TYR A 563 -13.27 -19.60 -3.88
C TYR A 563 -14.16 -18.64 -4.63
N GLU A 564 -14.22 -18.82 -5.95
CA GLU A 564 -15.07 -18.02 -6.80
C GLU A 564 -15.78 -18.88 -7.83
N LEU A 565 -17.02 -18.53 -8.11
CA LEU A 565 -17.78 -19.06 -9.23
C LEU A 565 -17.81 -17.98 -10.31
N LEU A 566 -17.02 -18.16 -11.35
CA LEU A 566 -16.87 -17.21 -12.45
C LEU A 566 -18.02 -17.36 -13.46
N PRO A 567 -18.21 -16.38 -14.37
CA PRO A 567 -19.12 -16.53 -15.51
C PRO A 567 -18.86 -17.83 -16.29
N ASN A 568 -19.90 -18.33 -16.98
CA ASN A 568 -19.88 -19.58 -17.75
C ASN A 568 -19.77 -20.87 -16.91
N ASN A 569 -20.06 -20.78 -15.61
CA ASN A 569 -19.98 -21.91 -14.67
C ASN A 569 -18.55 -22.44 -14.49
N TYR A 570 -17.55 -21.55 -14.42
CA TYR A 570 -16.20 -21.96 -14.05
C TYR A 570 -16.00 -21.81 -12.55
N PHE A 571 -15.38 -22.80 -11.93
CA PHE A 571 -14.96 -22.70 -10.54
C PHE A 571 -13.49 -22.30 -10.50
N MET A 572 -13.17 -21.28 -9.70
CA MET A 572 -11.81 -20.93 -9.34
C MET A 572 -11.64 -21.12 -7.84
N SER A 573 -10.50 -21.68 -7.45
CA SER A 573 -9.99 -21.53 -6.09
C SER A 573 -8.58 -20.96 -6.13
N ALA A 574 -8.24 -20.19 -5.09
CA ALA A 574 -6.91 -19.66 -4.89
C ALA A 574 -6.46 -19.97 -3.47
N LEU A 575 -5.24 -20.49 -3.34
CA LEU A 575 -4.49 -20.56 -2.09
C LEU A 575 -3.30 -19.63 -2.22
N GLN A 576 -3.18 -18.72 -1.28
CA GLN A 576 -1.99 -17.91 -1.08
C GLN A 576 -1.46 -18.16 0.31
N THR A 577 -0.18 -18.51 0.39
CA THR A 577 0.53 -18.58 1.65
C THR A 577 1.84 -17.85 1.55
N PHE A 578 2.29 -17.31 2.67
CA PHE A 578 3.70 -17.05 2.83
C PHE A 578 4.15 -17.40 4.25
N ASN A 579 5.42 -17.76 4.37
CA ASN A 579 6.09 -17.93 5.65
C ASN A 579 7.30 -17.01 5.62
N LEU A 580 7.36 -16.03 6.53
CA LEU A 580 8.52 -15.19 6.72
C LEU A 580 9.17 -15.56 8.05
N SER A 581 10.48 -15.72 8.05
CA SER A 581 11.18 -16.16 9.24
C SER A 581 12.53 -15.51 9.43
N CYS A 582 12.87 -15.27 10.69
CA CYS A 582 14.10 -14.61 11.11
C CYS A 582 14.78 -15.43 12.21
N SER A 583 16.08 -15.70 12.04
CA SER A 583 16.90 -16.34 13.07
C SER A 583 17.14 -15.43 14.26
N HIS A 584 17.15 -16.01 15.46
CA HIS A 584 17.49 -15.30 16.69
C HIS A 584 19.00 -15.18 16.92
N GLN A 585 19.79 -16.00 16.25
CA GLN A 585 21.25 -16.09 16.46
C GLN A 585 22.04 -15.49 15.29
N ASN A 586 21.47 -15.51 14.08
CA ASN A 586 22.11 -14.99 12.88
C ASN A 586 21.17 -14.03 12.14
N PRO A 587 21.22 -12.71 12.40
CA PRO A 587 20.32 -11.74 11.77
C PRO A 587 20.38 -11.68 10.24
N GLY A 588 21.46 -12.20 9.63
CA GLY A 588 21.57 -12.34 8.18
C GLY A 588 20.71 -13.48 7.61
N ASP A 589 20.36 -14.48 8.41
CA ASP A 589 19.55 -15.63 8.03
C ASP A 589 18.06 -15.32 8.20
N VAL A 590 17.51 -14.76 7.13
CA VAL A 590 16.11 -14.41 6.97
C VAL A 590 15.61 -15.12 5.72
N HIS A 591 14.43 -15.74 5.83
CA HIS A 591 13.83 -16.50 4.74
C HIS A 591 12.34 -16.18 4.63
N TRP A 592 11.95 -15.72 3.45
CA TRP A 592 10.58 -15.58 3.00
C TRP A 592 10.27 -16.64 1.94
N SER A 593 9.19 -17.39 2.13
CA SER A 593 8.70 -18.40 1.19
C SER A 593 7.24 -18.10 0.87
N GLY A 594 6.97 -17.54 -0.30
CA GLY A 594 5.63 -17.32 -0.84
C GLY A 594 5.19 -18.46 -1.76
N ARG A 595 3.93 -18.89 -1.63
CA ARG A 595 3.27 -19.83 -2.53
C ARG A 595 1.91 -19.30 -2.93
N ALA A 596 1.64 -19.30 -4.24
CA ALA A 596 0.31 -19.06 -4.77
C ALA A 596 -0.07 -20.22 -5.69
N GLN A 597 -1.24 -20.81 -5.44
CA GLN A 597 -1.82 -21.84 -6.27
C GLN A 597 -3.22 -21.38 -6.68
N GLN A 598 -3.49 -21.41 -7.98
CA GLN A 598 -4.84 -21.24 -8.49
C GLN A 598 -5.25 -22.46 -9.29
N THR A 599 -6.45 -22.91 -9.01
CA THR A 599 -7.11 -24.00 -9.70
C THR A 599 -8.29 -23.43 -10.45
N TYR A 600 -8.39 -23.79 -11.72
CA TYR A 600 -9.56 -23.52 -12.53
C TYR A 600 -10.16 -24.85 -12.97
N VAL A 601 -11.43 -25.06 -12.64
CA VAL A 601 -12.23 -26.18 -13.14
C VAL A 601 -13.35 -25.64 -14.00
N PHE A 602 -13.43 -26.15 -15.23
CA PHE A 602 -14.42 -25.71 -16.21
C PHE A 602 -15.68 -26.61 -16.14
N ASP A 603 -16.78 -26.12 -16.73
CA ASP A 603 -18.05 -26.85 -16.86
C ASP A 603 -18.68 -27.29 -15.52
N VAL A 604 -18.67 -26.40 -14.53
CA VAL A 604 -19.24 -26.60 -13.17
C VAL A 604 -20.71 -26.19 -13.12
N HIS A 605 -21.54 -26.84 -13.94
CA HIS A 605 -22.97 -26.55 -14.03
C HIS A 605 -23.76 -26.91 -12.75
N GLY A 606 -24.88 -26.21 -12.54
CA GLY A 606 -25.90 -26.57 -11.54
C GLY A 606 -25.84 -25.77 -10.23
N TYR A 607 -24.82 -24.93 -10.04
CA TYR A 607 -24.67 -24.08 -8.86
C TYR A 607 -25.01 -22.63 -9.18
N ARG A 608 -25.68 -21.94 -8.24
CA ARG A 608 -26.09 -20.53 -8.39
C ARG A 608 -25.29 -19.61 -7.47
N SER A 609 -24.82 -20.14 -6.36
CA SER A 609 -23.91 -19.48 -5.42
C SER A 609 -22.66 -20.32 -5.20
N ILE A 610 -21.57 -19.67 -4.81
CA ILE A 610 -20.37 -20.37 -4.31
C ILE A 610 -20.67 -21.23 -3.07
N ASP A 611 -21.64 -20.83 -2.25
CA ASP A 611 -22.08 -21.57 -1.06
C ASP A 611 -22.78 -22.89 -1.41
N ASP A 612 -23.29 -23.01 -2.64
CA ASP A 612 -23.94 -24.23 -3.12
C ASP A 612 -22.92 -25.29 -3.59
N VAL A 613 -21.66 -24.89 -3.84
CA VAL A 613 -20.62 -25.78 -4.37
C VAL A 613 -20.10 -26.67 -3.24
N PRO A 614 -20.35 -28.00 -3.27
CA PRO A 614 -19.87 -28.89 -2.24
C PRO A 614 -18.36 -28.98 -2.32
N LEU A 615 -17.67 -28.45 -1.31
CA LEU A 615 -16.22 -28.63 -1.17
C LEU A 615 -15.94 -29.98 -0.52
N ARG A 616 -14.83 -30.63 -0.88
CA ARG A 616 -14.41 -31.86 -0.20
C ARG A 616 -14.06 -31.57 1.27
N SER A 617 -14.39 -32.50 2.16
CA SER A 617 -14.09 -32.37 3.59
C SER A 617 -12.60 -32.55 3.85
N GLY A 618 -11.89 -31.45 4.12
CA GLY A 618 -10.47 -31.44 4.48
C GLY A 618 -9.83 -30.07 4.26
N VAL A 619 -8.91 -29.67 5.12
CA VAL A 619 -8.37 -28.29 5.19
C VAL A 619 -7.39 -27.95 4.04
N GLN A 620 -7.19 -28.84 3.07
CA GLN A 620 -6.17 -28.68 2.02
C GLN A 620 -6.66 -28.90 0.58
N GLU A 621 -7.91 -29.31 0.35
CA GLU A 621 -8.39 -29.60 -1.00
C GLU A 621 -9.09 -28.39 -1.64
N LEU A 622 -8.38 -27.75 -2.57
CA LEU A 622 -8.78 -26.55 -3.33
C LEU A 622 -9.72 -26.86 -4.51
N TYR A 623 -10.53 -27.93 -4.43
CA TYR A 623 -11.38 -28.36 -5.53
C TYR A 623 -12.81 -28.63 -5.07
N PRO A 624 -13.80 -28.48 -5.95
CA PRO A 624 -15.15 -28.96 -5.66
C PRO A 624 -15.12 -30.48 -5.51
N ASN A 625 -16.11 -31.05 -4.83
CA ASN A 625 -16.34 -32.49 -4.75
C ASN A 625 -16.88 -33.04 -6.08
N ILE A 626 -16.05 -32.98 -7.11
CA ILE A 626 -16.33 -33.40 -8.49
C ILE A 626 -15.17 -34.24 -9.01
N ASP A 627 -15.46 -35.10 -9.99
CA ASP A 627 -14.46 -35.94 -10.64
C ASP A 627 -13.66 -35.13 -11.69
N LEU A 628 -12.40 -34.82 -11.37
CA LEU A 628 -11.49 -34.09 -12.27
C LEU A 628 -11.02 -34.94 -13.47
N SER A 629 -11.23 -36.26 -13.47
CA SER A 629 -10.86 -37.10 -14.63
C SER A 629 -11.77 -36.88 -15.84
N THR A 630 -12.96 -36.31 -15.61
CA THR A 630 -13.98 -36.10 -16.64
C THR A 630 -14.15 -34.63 -17.04
N ARG A 631 -13.38 -33.71 -16.45
CA ARG A 631 -13.54 -32.27 -16.66
C ARG A 631 -12.24 -31.59 -17.07
N PRO A 632 -12.30 -30.58 -17.95
CA PRO A 632 -11.12 -29.77 -18.21
C PRO A 632 -10.78 -28.94 -16.96
N TYR A 633 -9.49 -28.89 -16.64
CA TYR A 633 -8.98 -28.08 -15.56
C TYR A 633 -7.53 -27.68 -15.84
N PHE A 634 -7.08 -26.62 -15.18
CA PHE A 634 -5.66 -26.37 -15.00
C PHE A 634 -5.34 -25.91 -13.59
N ILE A 635 -4.11 -26.16 -13.19
CA ILE A 635 -3.56 -25.69 -11.91
C ILE A 635 -2.30 -24.91 -12.22
N LEU A 636 -2.28 -23.64 -11.85
CA LEU A 636 -1.07 -22.83 -11.85
C LEU A 636 -0.52 -22.79 -10.43
N LEU A 637 0.74 -23.18 -10.27
CA LEU A 637 1.47 -23.07 -9.03
C LEU A 637 2.67 -22.14 -9.23
N THR A 638 2.77 -21.13 -8.37
CA THR A 638 3.93 -20.23 -8.29
C THR A 638 4.50 -20.30 -6.88
N GLN A 639 5.80 -20.48 -6.78
CA GLN A 639 6.57 -20.47 -5.54
C GLN A 639 7.73 -19.50 -5.68
N SER A 640 7.96 -18.71 -4.65
CA SER A 640 9.07 -17.76 -4.59
C SER A 640 9.71 -17.84 -3.20
N ASP A 641 10.99 -18.14 -3.18
CA ASP A 641 11.82 -18.22 -1.99
C ASP A 641 12.88 -17.12 -2.05
N VAL A 642 12.78 -16.16 -1.13
CA VAL A 642 13.81 -15.15 -0.92
C VAL A 642 14.50 -15.47 0.39
N ARG A 643 15.81 -15.70 0.33
CA ARG A 643 16.64 -15.88 1.52
C ARG A 643 17.82 -14.93 1.49
N SER A 644 18.42 -14.69 2.64
CA SER A 644 19.61 -13.86 2.72
C SER A 644 20.71 -14.45 3.58
N ASP A 645 21.92 -13.93 3.40
CA ASP A 645 23.02 -14.02 4.36
C ASP A 645 23.56 -12.60 4.64
N ARG A 646 24.80 -12.48 5.14
CA ARG A 646 25.43 -11.18 5.42
C ARG A 646 25.77 -10.34 4.20
N GLU A 647 25.88 -10.95 3.03
CA GLU A 647 26.41 -10.33 1.83
C GLU A 647 25.44 -10.36 0.64
N TYR A 648 24.51 -11.30 0.61
CA TYR A 648 23.65 -11.54 -0.55
C TYR A 648 22.18 -11.79 -0.18
N PHE A 649 21.32 -11.44 -1.13
CA PHE A 649 20.00 -12.02 -1.33
C PHE A 649 20.07 -13.12 -2.37
N TYR A 650 19.27 -14.15 -2.17
CA TYR A 650 19.07 -15.24 -3.11
C TYR A 650 17.58 -15.36 -3.39
N VAL A 651 17.23 -15.51 -4.65
CA VAL A 651 15.87 -15.73 -5.12
C VAL A 651 15.83 -17.08 -5.79
N ASN A 652 14.93 -17.96 -5.37
CA ASN A 652 14.53 -19.11 -6.15
C ASN A 652 13.06 -18.94 -6.49
N PHE A 653 12.74 -18.96 -7.77
CA PHE A 653 11.39 -18.82 -8.26
C PHE A 653 11.03 -20.02 -9.11
N LYS A 654 9.86 -20.58 -8.88
CA LYS A 654 9.36 -21.75 -9.59
C LYS A 654 7.92 -21.52 -9.99
N ARG A 655 7.61 -21.79 -11.25
CA ARG A 655 6.25 -21.80 -11.78
C ARG A 655 5.97 -23.12 -12.48
N GLN A 656 4.83 -23.73 -12.16
CA GLN A 656 4.42 -25.03 -12.68
C GLN A 656 2.97 -24.97 -13.15
N LEU A 657 2.71 -25.63 -14.27
CA LEU A 657 1.38 -25.75 -14.85
C LEU A 657 0.97 -27.22 -14.97
N PHE A 658 -0.18 -27.58 -14.42
CA PHE A 658 -0.78 -28.91 -14.56
C PHE A 658 -2.08 -28.82 -15.37
N ARG A 659 -2.35 -29.82 -16.21
CA ARG A 659 -3.54 -29.87 -17.10
C ARG A 659 -4.17 -31.27 -17.07
N SER A 660 -5.45 -31.35 -17.44
CA SER A 660 -6.23 -32.60 -17.49
C SER A 660 -5.59 -33.77 -18.26
N ASN A 661 -4.72 -33.51 -19.24
CA ASN A 661 -4.09 -34.54 -20.08
C ASN A 661 -2.65 -34.94 -19.67
N SER A 662 -2.11 -34.42 -18.56
CA SER A 662 -0.78 -34.83 -18.06
C SER A 662 -0.89 -35.94 -17.02
N SER A 663 -0.06 -36.98 -17.11
CA SER A 663 0.08 -38.01 -16.07
C SER A 663 0.18 -37.35 -14.68
N THR A 664 -0.63 -37.83 -13.74
CA THR A 664 -1.15 -37.09 -12.56
C THR A 664 -0.14 -36.48 -11.59
N ASN A 665 1.17 -36.65 -11.79
CA ASN A 665 2.22 -36.15 -10.89
C ASN A 665 3.33 -35.30 -11.53
N LYS A 666 3.25 -34.95 -12.83
CA LYS A 666 4.27 -34.11 -13.49
C LYS A 666 3.66 -32.84 -14.11
N PRO A 667 4.29 -31.67 -13.97
CA PRO A 667 3.82 -30.47 -14.62
C PRO A 667 3.95 -30.60 -16.14
N SER A 668 2.97 -30.06 -16.87
CA SER A 668 3.01 -29.92 -18.32
C SER A 668 4.01 -28.85 -18.78
N GLU A 669 4.19 -27.80 -17.98
CA GLU A 669 5.20 -26.76 -18.18
C GLU A 669 5.82 -26.39 -16.84
N GLU A 670 7.14 -26.17 -16.84
CA GLU A 670 7.89 -25.75 -15.67
C GLU A 670 8.85 -24.61 -16.06
N PHE A 671 8.91 -23.59 -15.21
CA PHE A 671 9.85 -22.49 -15.31
C PHE A 671 10.53 -22.31 -13.96
N ILE A 672 11.86 -22.31 -13.98
CA ILE A 672 12.69 -22.08 -12.80
C ILE A 672 13.57 -20.87 -13.09
N PHE A 673 13.65 -19.98 -12.13
CA PHE A 673 14.52 -18.83 -12.15
C PHE A 673 15.28 -18.74 -10.83
N THR A 674 16.57 -18.43 -10.90
CA THR A 674 17.41 -18.22 -9.72
C THR A 674 18.15 -16.89 -9.83
N GLY A 675 18.07 -16.08 -8.80
CA GLY A 675 18.74 -14.78 -8.69
C GLY A 675 19.72 -14.76 -7.52
N LYS A 676 20.80 -13.99 -7.65
CA LYS A 676 21.73 -13.69 -6.56
C LYS A 676 22.11 -12.21 -6.64
N HIS A 677 21.79 -11.46 -5.59
CA HIS A 677 22.01 -10.00 -5.53
C HIS A 677 22.88 -9.66 -4.34
N LYS A 678 23.89 -8.82 -4.53
CA LYS A 678 24.69 -8.30 -3.42
C LYS A 678 23.82 -7.37 -2.57
N ARG A 679 23.94 -7.46 -1.25
CA ARG A 679 23.36 -6.51 -0.30
C ARG A 679 24.08 -5.17 -0.41
N LEU A 680 23.35 -4.11 -0.72
CA LEU A 680 23.85 -2.74 -0.88
C LEU A 680 23.16 -1.83 0.12
N PHE A 681 23.93 -1.24 1.05
CA PHE A 681 23.49 -0.19 1.98
C PHE A 681 22.07 -0.41 2.55
N GLN A 682 21.73 -1.64 2.93
CA GLN A 682 20.33 -2.03 3.16
C GLN A 682 19.68 -1.33 4.34
#